data_AF-A0AA38YHT3-F1
#
_entry.id   AF-A0AA38YHT3-F1
#
_cell.length_a   1.000
_cell.length_b   1.000
_cell.length_c   1.000
_cell.angle_alpha   90.00
_cell.angle_beta   90.00
_cell.angle_gamma   90.00
#
_symmetry.space_group_name_H-M   'P 1'
#
loop_
_entity.id
_entity.type
_entity.pdbx_description
1 polymer ?
#
loop_
_entity_poly.entity_id
_entity_poly.type
_entity_poly.pdbx_seq_one_letter_code
_entity_poly.pdbx_strand_id
1 'polypeptide(L)'
;MCFQGARAQRVEYLLLHEFHAKKYIVPDKISSHLRETKWTKRKMNQGGAEDRKLDELDVDDARVENDAHHNNQGKGKKGPAYSGGLVLEPKRGLYDKYILLLDFNSLYPSIIQEYNICFTTVERSPDGSVPRLPSSKTTGVLPELLKKLVERRRNVKSWIKTASGLKVQQLDIQQQALKLTANSMYGCLGFSNSRFYAKPLAELITQQGREILQSTVDLVQNNLNLEVIYGDTDSIMIYTGLDDITKAKGIAGKVIQEVIERKGLDMVRRDWSLLSKELGDFSLSQILSGGSCEDVVESIHNSLMKVQEDMRNGEVALEKYIITKSLTKPPEAYPDKNQPHVQVALRLKQSGYSTGCSAGDTVPYIICCEQGTSSGSSTGIAQRARHPDELKRDNGKWMIDIDYYLAQQIHPVVSRLCASIQGTSPARLADCLGLDSSKFQSKPSEAISNDFSSSLLSTDEERYRGCEHLILSCPSCFGTFDCPTLFNSVHTSITEKSTQVQVEESNNFWQRLRCPKCPEEGDVGRMSPALIANQVKRQADGFISMYYKGSMMCDDETCKHTTNSLNLRVIGDSERGTVCPNYPRCNGRLVRKYTEADLYRQLSYFCHVLDTVRCIEKMEVSTRIPIEKELARIRPLVNLAASTAQKIRDRCAYGWVQLDDLIVTV
;
A
#
# COMPACT_ATOMS: atom_id res chain seq x y z
N MET A 1 -12.30 -31.93 18.97
CA MET A 1 -11.03 -31.36 18.47
C MET A 1 -11.21 -30.27 17.41
N CYS A 2 -12.09 -30.41 16.40
CA CYS A 2 -12.24 -29.39 15.33
C CYS A 2 -12.71 -27.99 15.80
N PHE A 3 -13.46 -27.90 16.91
CA PHE A 3 -13.97 -26.63 17.46
C PHE A 3 -12.89 -25.73 18.08
N GLN A 4 -11.76 -26.30 18.52
CA GLN A 4 -10.63 -25.54 19.07
C GLN A 4 -9.43 -25.47 18.11
N GLY A 5 -9.38 -26.34 17.09
CA GLY A 5 -8.23 -26.50 16.21
C GLY A 5 -8.13 -25.48 15.08
N ALA A 6 -6.90 -25.00 14.81
CA ALA A 6 -6.59 -24.12 13.68
C ALA A 6 -6.76 -24.84 12.33
N ARG A 7 -6.94 -24.08 11.23
CA ARG A 7 -7.10 -24.63 9.86
C ARG A 7 -6.01 -25.65 9.49
N ALA A 8 -4.75 -25.34 9.84
CA ALA A 8 -3.60 -26.22 9.60
C ALA A 8 -3.75 -27.60 10.26
N GLN A 9 -4.30 -27.68 11.49
CA GLN A 9 -4.48 -28.96 12.18
C GLN A 9 -5.51 -29.85 11.47
N ARG A 10 -6.58 -29.25 10.90
CA ARG A 10 -7.57 -30.02 10.15
C ARG A 10 -6.97 -30.63 8.88
N VAL A 11 -6.17 -29.87 8.15
CA VAL A 11 -5.45 -30.37 6.97
C VAL A 11 -4.39 -31.40 7.37
N GLU A 12 -3.68 -31.19 8.48
CA GLU A 12 -2.71 -32.16 9.02
C GLU A 12 -3.35 -33.54 9.20
N TYR A 13 -4.47 -33.64 9.95
CA TYR A 13 -5.14 -34.93 10.14
C TYR A 13 -5.66 -35.53 8.83
N LEU A 14 -6.17 -34.70 7.92
CA LEU A 14 -6.61 -35.17 6.60
C LEU A 14 -5.46 -35.81 5.82
N LEU A 15 -4.28 -35.16 5.81
CA LEU A 15 -3.09 -35.70 5.17
C LEU A 15 -2.61 -36.98 5.85
N LEU A 16 -2.59 -37.02 7.19
CA LEU A 16 -2.21 -38.23 7.93
C LEU A 16 -3.09 -39.43 7.53
N HIS A 17 -4.41 -39.24 7.43
CA HIS A 17 -5.32 -40.29 7.01
C HIS A 17 -5.04 -40.78 5.58
N GLU A 18 -4.86 -39.86 4.62
CA GLU A 18 -4.60 -40.25 3.22
C GLU A 18 -3.24 -40.93 3.04
N PHE A 19 -2.19 -40.41 3.65
CA PHE A 19 -0.85 -41.01 3.57
C PHE A 19 -0.81 -42.37 4.26
N HIS A 20 -1.44 -42.51 5.43
CA HIS A 20 -1.55 -43.80 6.13
C HIS A 20 -2.35 -44.82 5.31
N ALA A 21 -3.48 -44.43 4.70
CA ALA A 21 -4.27 -45.31 3.84
C ALA A 21 -3.47 -45.84 2.64
N LYS A 22 -2.51 -45.05 2.15
CA LYS A 22 -1.58 -45.42 1.07
C LYS A 22 -0.28 -46.07 1.56
N LYS A 23 -0.16 -46.39 2.86
CA LYS A 23 1.01 -47.00 3.50
C LYS A 23 2.30 -46.17 3.42
N TYR A 24 2.18 -44.85 3.37
CA TYR A 24 3.32 -43.94 3.49
C TYR A 24 3.68 -43.72 4.96
N ILE A 25 4.98 -43.58 5.23
CA ILE A 25 5.48 -43.00 6.47
C ILE A 25 5.28 -41.48 6.39
N VAL A 26 4.89 -40.88 7.51
CA VAL A 26 4.56 -39.45 7.61
C VAL A 26 5.56 -38.74 8.52
N PRO A 27 5.82 -37.43 8.32
CA PRO A 27 6.76 -36.68 9.15
C PRO A 27 6.36 -36.73 10.62
N ASP A 28 7.29 -36.85 11.55
CA ASP A 28 6.98 -36.80 12.98
C ASP A 28 6.49 -35.42 13.43
N LYS A 29 5.69 -35.40 14.50
CA LYS A 29 5.18 -34.15 15.06
C LYS A 29 6.28 -33.47 15.88
N ILE A 30 6.92 -32.46 15.31
CA ILE A 30 7.98 -31.72 15.98
C ILE A 30 7.37 -30.76 17.01
N SER A 31 7.73 -30.91 18.29
CA SER A 31 7.31 -29.97 19.34
C SER A 31 8.00 -28.61 19.18
N SER A 32 7.32 -27.53 19.57
CA SER A 32 7.91 -26.18 19.52
C SER A 32 9.21 -26.05 20.31
N HIS A 33 9.33 -26.81 21.41
CA HIS A 33 10.53 -26.86 22.24
C HIS A 33 11.70 -27.53 21.53
N LEU A 34 11.47 -28.64 20.81
CA LEU A 34 12.52 -29.33 20.04
C LEU A 34 13.06 -28.47 18.88
N ARG A 35 12.22 -27.62 18.26
CA ARG A 35 12.65 -26.71 17.19
C ARG A 35 13.64 -25.66 17.70
N GLU A 36 13.38 -25.07 18.87
CA GLU A 36 14.32 -24.14 19.53
C GLU A 36 15.61 -24.84 19.93
N THR A 37 15.55 -26.09 20.44
CA THR A 37 16.75 -26.84 20.84
C THR A 37 17.63 -27.27 19.65
N LYS A 38 17.02 -27.65 18.51
CA LYS A 38 17.77 -27.96 17.27
C LYS A 38 18.40 -26.69 16.67
N TRP A 39 17.73 -25.54 16.78
CA TRP A 39 18.26 -24.24 16.37
C TRP A 39 19.46 -23.80 17.24
N THR A 40 19.36 -23.91 18.57
CA THR A 40 20.46 -23.52 19.48
C THR A 40 21.67 -24.45 19.37
N LYS A 41 21.48 -25.77 19.21
CA LYS A 41 22.59 -26.71 18.95
C LYS A 41 23.33 -26.41 17.63
N ARG A 42 22.64 -26.02 16.56
CA ARG A 42 23.28 -25.63 15.29
C ARG A 42 24.10 -24.35 15.38
N LYS A 43 23.71 -23.42 16.27
CA LYS A 43 24.46 -22.18 16.52
C LYS A 43 25.76 -22.42 17.32
N MET A 44 25.82 -23.47 18.14
CA MET A 44 27.02 -23.83 18.91
C MET A 44 28.05 -24.62 18.08
N ASN A 45 27.61 -25.40 17.08
CA ASN A 45 28.51 -26.21 16.25
C ASN A 45 29.14 -25.47 15.05
N GLN A 46 28.93 -24.16 14.88
CA GLN A 46 29.65 -23.35 13.88
C GLN A 46 31.04 -22.86 14.35
N GLY A 47 31.50 -23.27 15.55
CA GLY A 47 32.73 -22.79 16.18
C GLY A 47 33.85 -23.82 16.43
N GLY A 48 33.76 -25.06 15.94
CA GLY A 48 34.79 -26.07 16.21
C GLY A 48 34.91 -27.08 15.08
N ALA A 49 36.11 -27.15 14.48
CA ALA A 49 36.51 -28.22 13.58
C ALA A 49 36.84 -29.49 14.39
N GLU A 50 36.65 -30.64 13.74
CA GLU A 50 36.98 -32.02 14.19
C GLU A 50 35.96 -32.67 15.14
N ASP A 51 35.03 -33.47 14.58
CA ASP A 51 35.18 -34.93 14.54
C ASP A 51 34.06 -35.55 13.68
N ARG A 52 34.38 -36.55 12.84
CA ARG A 52 33.44 -37.27 11.97
C ARG A 52 33.36 -38.72 12.43
N LYS A 53 32.16 -39.19 12.80
CA LYS A 53 31.47 -40.41 12.29
C LYS A 53 30.36 -40.90 13.25
N LEU A 54 29.33 -41.50 12.63
CA LEU A 54 28.17 -42.22 13.18
C LEU A 54 27.00 -41.35 13.67
N ASP A 55 26.14 -40.98 12.72
CA ASP A 55 24.71 -41.37 12.68
C ASP A 55 24.13 -40.85 11.36
N GLU A 56 24.29 -41.65 10.30
CA GLU A 56 23.59 -41.48 9.03
C GLU A 56 22.22 -42.12 9.14
N LEU A 57 21.17 -41.29 9.06
CA LEU A 57 19.82 -41.48 8.51
C LEU A 57 18.91 -40.47 9.20
N ASP A 58 18.23 -39.62 8.43
CA ASP A 58 17.44 -38.44 8.81
C ASP A 58 18.26 -37.18 9.14
N VAL A 59 18.40 -36.28 8.16
CA VAL A 59 18.18 -34.81 8.25
C VAL A 59 18.66 -34.20 6.93
N ASP A 60 17.76 -33.92 5.97
CA ASP A 60 18.07 -33.07 4.81
C ASP A 60 16.85 -32.26 4.35
N ASP A 61 16.38 -31.33 5.20
CA ASP A 61 15.41 -30.30 4.77
C ASP A 61 15.58 -28.97 5.53
N ALA A 62 16.81 -28.60 5.92
CA ALA A 62 17.04 -27.37 6.67
C ALA A 62 18.45 -26.76 6.48
N ARG A 63 18.94 -26.68 5.24
CA ARG A 63 20.24 -26.03 4.92
C ARG A 63 20.14 -24.63 4.27
N VAL A 64 18.96 -24.04 4.15
CA VAL A 64 18.83 -22.70 3.52
C VAL A 64 18.36 -21.67 4.53
N GLU A 65 19.26 -21.27 5.43
CA GLU A 65 19.18 -19.98 6.15
C GLU A 65 20.61 -19.52 6.44
N ASN A 66 21.24 -18.88 5.46
CA ASN A 66 22.36 -17.97 5.69
C ASN A 66 22.05 -16.73 4.85
N ASP A 67 21.27 -15.82 5.44
CA ASP A 67 21.37 -14.37 5.25
C ASP A 67 20.31 -13.68 6.12
N ALA A 68 20.63 -13.51 7.40
CA ALA A 68 20.05 -12.48 8.28
C ALA A 68 20.79 -12.43 9.63
N HIS A 69 21.89 -11.69 9.68
CA HIS A 69 22.39 -11.15 10.95
C HIS A 69 21.40 -10.07 11.46
N HIS A 70 20.56 -10.40 12.44
CA HIS A 70 20.52 -9.77 13.78
C HIS A 70 19.19 -9.96 14.53
N ASN A 71 19.39 -10.40 15.77
CA ASN A 71 18.61 -10.25 17.01
C ASN A 71 17.18 -10.77 17.14
N ASN A 72 17.04 -11.46 18.27
CA ASN A 72 15.97 -12.32 18.72
C ASN A 72 14.95 -11.53 19.57
N GLN A 73 13.74 -12.08 19.66
CA GLN A 73 12.61 -11.75 20.54
C GLN A 73 11.50 -10.80 20.01
N GLY A 74 10.30 -11.39 19.94
CA GLY A 74 9.01 -10.75 19.60
C GLY A 74 8.16 -11.69 18.73
N LYS A 75 7.32 -12.53 19.33
CA LYS A 75 6.39 -13.46 18.64
C LYS A 75 5.29 -12.68 17.89
N GLY A 76 5.62 -12.08 16.76
CA GLY A 76 4.67 -11.72 15.70
C GLY A 76 4.61 -12.84 14.66
N LYS A 77 3.45 -13.07 14.04
CA LYS A 77 3.33 -13.98 12.89
C LYS A 77 4.20 -13.42 11.76
N LYS A 78 5.40 -13.98 11.58
CA LYS A 78 6.22 -13.72 10.38
C LYS A 78 5.44 -14.22 9.17
N GLY A 79 5.35 -13.40 8.12
CA GLY A 79 4.82 -13.80 6.82
C GLY A 79 5.62 -14.96 6.21
N PRO A 80 5.13 -15.55 5.11
CA PRO A 80 5.87 -16.59 4.39
C PRO A 80 7.25 -16.08 3.93
N ALA A 81 8.28 -16.93 4.00
CA ALA A 81 9.65 -16.62 3.59
C ALA A 81 9.87 -16.76 2.06
N TYR A 82 8.81 -16.60 1.27
CA TYR A 82 8.78 -16.75 -0.19
C TYR A 82 7.76 -15.79 -0.80
N SER A 83 7.91 -15.47 -2.09
CA SER A 83 7.02 -14.54 -2.80
C SER A 83 5.58 -15.06 -2.90
N GLY A 84 4.63 -14.22 -2.48
CA GLY A 84 3.20 -14.52 -2.46
C GLY A 84 2.50 -14.43 -3.83
N GLY A 85 1.19 -14.16 -3.80
CA GLY A 85 0.40 -13.88 -5.01
C GLY A 85 0.81 -12.57 -5.68
N LEU A 86 0.46 -12.42 -6.96
CA LEU A 86 0.67 -11.18 -7.72
C LEU A 86 -0.55 -10.27 -7.56
N VAL A 87 -0.31 -8.99 -7.25
CA VAL A 87 -1.32 -7.93 -7.26
C VAL A 87 -0.89 -6.93 -8.32
N LEU A 88 -1.78 -6.64 -9.27
CA LEU A 88 -1.53 -5.63 -10.30
C LEU A 88 -1.83 -4.26 -9.73
N GLU A 89 -1.01 -3.27 -10.09
CA GLU A 89 -1.27 -1.88 -9.70
C GLU A 89 -2.62 -1.42 -10.25
N PRO A 90 -3.54 -0.93 -9.39
CA PRO A 90 -4.87 -0.52 -9.84
C PRO A 90 -4.79 0.77 -10.64
N LYS A 91 -5.39 0.77 -11.83
CA LYS A 91 -5.70 2.01 -12.57
C LYS A 91 -6.86 2.71 -11.86
N ARG A 92 -6.53 3.66 -10.98
CA ARG A 92 -7.52 4.36 -10.16
C ARG A 92 -8.29 5.35 -11.01
N GLY A 93 -9.61 5.27 -10.98
CA GLY A 93 -10.50 6.17 -11.70
C GLY A 93 -11.96 5.79 -11.51
N LEU A 94 -12.87 6.68 -11.92
CA LEU A 94 -14.27 6.35 -12.08
C LEU A 94 -14.48 5.74 -13.47
N TYR A 95 -15.18 4.61 -13.52
CA TYR A 95 -15.52 3.92 -14.76
C TYR A 95 -17.04 3.95 -14.95
N ASP A 96 -17.49 4.66 -15.98
CA ASP A 96 -18.89 4.82 -16.37
C ASP A 96 -19.39 3.69 -17.30
N LYS A 97 -18.48 2.83 -17.80
CA LYS A 97 -18.76 1.66 -18.66
C LYS A 97 -18.56 0.35 -17.90
N TYR A 98 -19.10 -0.75 -18.44
CA TYR A 98 -19.02 -2.05 -17.78
C TYR A 98 -17.58 -2.53 -17.57
N ILE A 99 -17.30 -2.98 -16.34
CA ILE A 99 -16.09 -3.71 -15.97
C ILE A 99 -16.44 -5.19 -15.82
N LEU A 100 -15.67 -6.04 -16.47
CA LEU A 100 -15.73 -7.49 -16.27
C LEU A 100 -14.76 -7.87 -15.16
N LEU A 101 -15.27 -8.43 -14.07
CA LEU A 101 -14.44 -9.07 -13.07
C LEU A 101 -14.49 -10.59 -13.31
N LEU A 102 -13.33 -11.18 -13.52
CA LEU A 102 -13.17 -12.62 -13.76
C LEU A 102 -12.22 -13.16 -12.69
N ASP A 103 -12.61 -14.20 -11.95
CA ASP A 103 -11.85 -14.77 -10.80
C ASP A 103 -11.68 -16.29 -10.89
N PHE A 104 -10.46 -16.83 -10.74
CA PHE A 104 -10.13 -18.23 -10.99
C PHE A 104 -10.76 -19.14 -9.93
N ASN A 105 -11.41 -20.20 -10.39
CA ASN A 105 -12.03 -21.14 -9.46
C ASN A 105 -10.99 -21.94 -8.66
N SER A 106 -10.80 -21.54 -7.40
CA SER A 106 -9.91 -22.24 -6.46
C SER A 106 -8.50 -22.41 -7.07
N LEU A 107 -7.88 -21.29 -7.44
CA LEU A 107 -6.61 -21.23 -8.19
C LEU A 107 -5.57 -22.23 -7.68
N TYR A 108 -5.14 -22.12 -6.42
CA TYR A 108 -4.09 -22.99 -5.88
C TYR A 108 -4.46 -24.49 -5.83
N PRO A 109 -5.65 -24.90 -5.35
CA PRO A 109 -6.09 -26.28 -5.51
C PRO A 109 -6.08 -26.80 -6.95
N SER A 110 -6.41 -25.95 -7.92
CA SER A 110 -6.41 -26.30 -9.35
C SER A 110 -4.99 -26.42 -9.93
N ILE A 111 -4.07 -25.55 -9.52
CA ILE A 111 -2.64 -25.61 -9.87
C ILE A 111 -2.02 -26.91 -9.34
N ILE A 112 -2.30 -27.27 -8.08
CA ILE A 112 -1.81 -28.51 -7.48
C ILE A 112 -2.25 -29.73 -8.30
N GLN A 113 -3.51 -29.76 -8.72
CA GLN A 113 -4.06 -30.87 -9.49
C GLN A 113 -3.49 -30.93 -10.91
N GLU A 114 -3.43 -29.80 -11.61
CA GLU A 114 -2.98 -29.75 -13.01
C GLU A 114 -1.55 -30.21 -13.16
N TYR A 115 -0.67 -29.59 -12.39
CA TYR A 115 0.75 -29.82 -12.50
C TYR A 115 1.21 -30.95 -11.59
N ASN A 116 0.29 -31.77 -11.09
CA ASN A 116 0.56 -32.93 -10.25
C ASN A 116 1.52 -32.61 -9.07
N ILE A 117 1.38 -31.45 -8.43
CA ILE A 117 2.31 -30.97 -7.39
C ILE A 117 2.08 -31.75 -6.09
N CYS A 118 3.09 -32.46 -5.61
CA CYS A 118 3.00 -33.27 -4.40
C CYS A 118 4.38 -33.49 -3.77
N PHE A 119 4.40 -33.86 -2.49
CA PHE A 119 5.57 -34.38 -1.78
C PHE A 119 6.25 -35.57 -2.49
N THR A 120 5.49 -36.30 -3.31
CA THR A 120 5.90 -37.55 -3.97
C THR A 120 6.26 -37.37 -5.44
N THR A 121 6.06 -36.18 -6.00
CA THR A 121 6.19 -35.92 -7.45
C THR A 121 7.19 -34.81 -7.75
N VAL A 122 7.31 -33.81 -6.89
CA VAL A 122 8.24 -32.69 -7.05
C VAL A 122 9.60 -33.05 -6.49
N GLU A 123 10.62 -33.03 -7.35
CA GLU A 123 12.02 -33.12 -6.94
C GLU A 123 12.48 -31.81 -6.32
N ARG A 124 13.11 -31.88 -5.15
CA ARG A 124 13.50 -30.70 -4.36
C ARG A 124 15.01 -30.61 -4.35
N SER A 125 15.53 -29.52 -4.90
CA SER A 125 16.96 -29.24 -4.92
C SER A 125 17.43 -28.74 -3.55
N PRO A 126 18.61 -29.19 -3.06
CA PRO A 126 19.15 -28.75 -1.77
C PRO A 126 19.70 -27.32 -1.79
N ASP A 127 19.82 -26.71 -2.97
CA ASP A 127 20.30 -25.34 -3.20
C ASP A 127 19.24 -24.26 -2.87
N GLY A 128 17.99 -24.67 -2.58
CA GLY A 128 16.90 -23.75 -2.27
C GLY A 128 16.29 -23.05 -3.48
N SER A 129 16.66 -23.45 -4.70
CA SER A 129 16.03 -22.98 -5.93
C SER A 129 14.56 -23.41 -6.00
N VAL A 130 13.74 -22.63 -6.69
CA VAL A 130 12.33 -22.99 -6.87
C VAL A 130 12.26 -24.28 -7.73
N PRO A 131 11.58 -25.34 -7.26
CA PRO A 131 11.52 -26.59 -7.99
C PRO A 131 10.87 -26.45 -9.36
N ARG A 132 11.26 -27.28 -10.32
CA ARG A 132 10.58 -27.37 -11.61
C ARG A 132 9.27 -28.16 -11.48
N LEU A 133 8.36 -27.94 -12.42
CA LEU A 133 7.13 -28.74 -12.52
C LEU A 133 7.48 -30.23 -12.71
N PRO A 134 6.75 -31.14 -12.05
CA PRO A 134 7.05 -32.56 -12.08
C PRO A 134 6.68 -33.17 -13.43
N SER A 135 7.52 -34.09 -13.93
CA SER A 135 7.27 -34.86 -15.16
C SER A 135 6.60 -36.22 -14.88
N SER A 136 6.40 -36.57 -13.60
CA SER A 136 5.87 -37.86 -13.20
C SER A 136 4.45 -38.11 -13.74
N LYS A 137 4.26 -39.27 -14.36
CA LYS A 137 2.95 -39.77 -14.81
C LYS A 137 2.09 -40.33 -13.68
N THR A 138 2.68 -40.67 -12.53
CA THR A 138 1.91 -41.17 -11.38
C THR A 138 1.31 -40.01 -10.61
N THR A 139 0.00 -40.06 -10.37
CA THR A 139 -0.71 -39.00 -9.64
C THR A 139 -0.30 -39.00 -8.16
N GLY A 140 0.14 -37.85 -7.67
CA GLY A 140 0.51 -37.66 -6.27
C GLY A 140 -0.68 -37.74 -5.31
N VAL A 141 -0.38 -37.85 -4.02
CA VAL A 141 -1.40 -37.91 -2.95
C VAL A 141 -2.21 -36.61 -2.84
N LEU A 142 -1.56 -35.44 -2.94
CA LEU A 142 -2.25 -34.14 -2.82
C LEU A 142 -3.23 -33.88 -3.97
N PRO A 143 -2.84 -34.04 -5.25
CA PRO A 143 -3.76 -33.93 -6.39
C PRO A 143 -4.98 -34.83 -6.26
N GLU A 144 -4.80 -36.10 -5.89
CA GLU A 144 -5.91 -37.06 -5.76
C GLU A 144 -6.87 -36.68 -4.63
N LEU A 145 -6.35 -36.28 -3.47
CA LEU A 145 -7.17 -35.81 -2.35
C LEU A 145 -7.96 -34.55 -2.73
N LEU A 146 -7.33 -33.58 -3.39
CA LEU A 146 -8.02 -32.38 -3.86
C LEU A 146 -9.11 -32.71 -4.88
N LYS A 147 -8.84 -33.63 -5.81
CA LYS A 147 -9.83 -34.11 -6.77
C LYS A 147 -11.06 -34.67 -6.06
N LYS A 148 -10.87 -35.56 -5.07
CA LYS A 148 -11.97 -36.10 -4.24
C LYS A 148 -12.78 -35.00 -3.53
N LEU A 149 -12.10 -33.98 -2.96
CA LEU A 149 -12.77 -32.86 -2.28
C LEU A 149 -13.58 -32.00 -3.25
N VAL A 150 -13.03 -31.70 -4.43
CA VAL A 150 -13.69 -30.89 -5.47
C VAL A 150 -14.87 -31.63 -6.09
N GLU A 151 -14.73 -32.93 -6.40
CA GLU A 151 -15.82 -33.77 -6.89
C GLU A 151 -16.96 -33.86 -5.88
N ARG A 152 -16.64 -34.09 -4.60
CA ARG A 152 -17.65 -34.11 -3.54
C ARG A 152 -18.36 -32.77 -3.40
N ARG A 153 -17.63 -31.65 -3.54
CA ARG A 153 -18.21 -30.31 -3.54
C ARG A 153 -19.14 -30.10 -4.73
N ARG A 154 -18.77 -30.58 -5.92
CA ARG A 154 -19.61 -30.53 -7.13
C ARG A 154 -20.92 -31.30 -6.93
N ASN A 155 -20.86 -32.48 -6.35
CA ASN A 155 -22.05 -33.28 -6.04
C ASN A 155 -22.97 -32.56 -5.05
N VAL A 156 -22.41 -31.99 -3.98
CA VAL A 156 -23.17 -31.20 -2.99
C VAL A 156 -23.82 -29.99 -3.66
N LYS A 157 -23.10 -29.23 -4.51
CA LYS A 157 -23.68 -28.12 -5.28
C LYS A 157 -24.79 -28.57 -6.23
N SER A 158 -24.68 -29.77 -6.80
CA SER A 158 -25.75 -30.35 -7.62
C SER A 158 -27.01 -30.63 -6.79
N TRP A 159 -26.85 -31.20 -5.59
CA TRP A 159 -27.96 -31.48 -4.68
C TRP A 159 -28.62 -30.21 -4.15
N ILE A 160 -27.87 -29.10 -4.01
CA ILE A 160 -28.44 -27.80 -3.64
C ILE A 160 -29.51 -27.36 -4.65
N LYS A 161 -29.29 -27.59 -5.96
CA LYS A 161 -30.22 -27.17 -7.02
C LYS A 161 -31.60 -27.84 -6.91
N THR A 162 -31.65 -29.04 -6.33
CA THR A 162 -32.87 -29.85 -6.20
C THR A 162 -33.43 -29.87 -4.77
N ALA A 163 -32.73 -29.26 -3.81
CA ALA A 163 -33.14 -29.26 -2.40
C ALA A 163 -34.08 -28.08 -2.09
N SER A 164 -34.89 -28.23 -1.04
CA SER A 164 -35.79 -27.18 -0.55
C SER A 164 -35.73 -27.05 0.97
N GLY A 165 -36.14 -25.88 1.47
CA GLY A 165 -36.20 -25.56 2.90
C GLY A 165 -34.84 -25.64 3.61
N LEU A 166 -34.85 -26.19 4.83
CA LEU A 166 -33.66 -26.35 5.69
C LEU A 166 -32.52 -27.14 5.02
N LYS A 167 -32.83 -28.01 4.06
CA LYS A 167 -31.83 -28.84 3.40
C LYS A 167 -30.85 -28.03 2.56
N VAL A 168 -31.31 -26.92 1.97
CA VAL A 168 -30.47 -26.00 1.19
C VAL A 168 -29.38 -25.42 2.09
N GLN A 169 -29.75 -24.95 3.29
CA GLN A 169 -28.81 -24.39 4.25
C GLN A 169 -27.78 -25.42 4.71
N GLN A 170 -28.21 -26.65 5.01
CA GLN A 170 -27.30 -27.74 5.39
C GLN A 170 -26.27 -28.05 4.29
N LEU A 171 -26.74 -28.14 3.04
CA LEU A 171 -25.87 -28.43 1.89
C LEU A 171 -24.95 -27.24 1.56
N ASP A 172 -25.39 -26.00 1.78
CA ASP A 172 -24.53 -24.83 1.61
C ASP A 172 -23.38 -24.83 2.64
N ILE A 173 -23.68 -25.11 3.92
CA ILE A 173 -22.65 -25.28 4.96
C ILE A 173 -21.66 -26.38 4.53
N GLN A 174 -22.16 -27.50 4.00
CA GLN A 174 -21.32 -28.60 3.54
C GLN A 174 -20.41 -28.21 2.36
N GLN A 175 -20.91 -27.47 1.34
CA GLN A 175 -20.06 -27.04 0.22
C GLN A 175 -19.03 -25.99 0.66
N GLN A 176 -19.39 -25.10 1.60
CA GLN A 176 -18.45 -24.13 2.17
C GLN A 176 -17.33 -24.82 2.95
N ALA A 177 -17.65 -25.85 3.75
CA ALA A 177 -16.66 -26.63 4.48
C ALA A 177 -15.66 -27.33 3.55
N LEU A 178 -16.15 -27.90 2.45
CA LEU A 178 -15.31 -28.51 1.41
C LEU A 178 -14.42 -27.47 0.72
N LYS A 179 -14.97 -26.30 0.35
CA LYS A 179 -14.20 -25.17 -0.22
C LYS A 179 -13.07 -24.74 0.71
N LEU A 180 -13.38 -24.48 1.98
CA LEU A 180 -12.41 -24.03 2.97
C LEU A 180 -11.31 -25.06 3.21
N THR A 181 -11.66 -26.35 3.22
CA THR A 181 -10.68 -27.43 3.40
C THR A 181 -9.72 -27.52 2.22
N ALA A 182 -10.24 -27.48 0.98
CA ALA A 182 -9.41 -27.48 -0.22
C ALA A 182 -8.49 -26.25 -0.29
N ASN A 183 -9.01 -25.04 -0.09
CA ASN A 183 -8.22 -23.81 -0.13
C ASN A 183 -7.17 -23.75 1.00
N SER A 184 -7.45 -24.36 2.15
CA SER A 184 -6.50 -24.42 3.27
C SER A 184 -5.34 -25.38 3.02
N MET A 185 -5.41 -26.24 1.99
CA MET A 185 -4.39 -27.25 1.73
C MET A 185 -3.05 -26.60 1.33
N TYR A 186 -3.08 -25.62 0.42
CA TYR A 186 -1.91 -24.77 0.10
C TYR A 186 -1.37 -24.07 1.35
N GLY A 187 -2.27 -23.47 2.15
CA GLY A 187 -1.87 -22.76 3.37
C GLY A 187 -1.16 -23.66 4.39
N CYS A 188 -1.42 -24.97 4.37
CA CYS A 188 -0.71 -25.96 5.18
C CYS A 188 0.75 -26.14 4.74
N LEU A 189 1.02 -26.11 3.42
CA LEU A 189 2.36 -26.25 2.84
C LEU A 189 3.23 -25.03 3.12
N GLY A 190 2.64 -23.83 3.07
CA GLY A 190 3.34 -22.56 3.31
C GLY A 190 3.48 -22.16 4.79
N PHE A 191 2.79 -22.84 5.70
CA PHE A 191 2.81 -22.50 7.13
C PHE A 191 3.98 -23.18 7.84
N SER A 192 4.98 -22.41 8.27
CA SER A 192 6.20 -22.93 8.90
C SER A 192 5.97 -23.83 10.12
N ASN A 193 4.89 -23.62 10.87
CA ASN A 193 4.53 -24.46 12.03
C ASN A 193 3.61 -25.64 11.69
N SER A 194 3.34 -25.88 10.41
CA SER A 194 2.66 -27.08 9.94
C SER A 194 3.56 -28.31 10.09
N ARG A 195 2.97 -29.46 10.43
CA ARG A 195 3.63 -30.77 10.37
C ARG A 195 4.02 -31.15 8.93
N PHE A 196 3.24 -30.68 7.95
CA PHE A 196 3.44 -30.91 6.52
C PHE A 196 3.95 -29.63 5.84
N TYR A 197 4.79 -28.85 6.52
CA TYR A 197 5.43 -27.67 5.94
C TYR A 197 6.35 -28.07 4.79
N ALA A 198 6.20 -27.42 3.64
CA ALA A 198 7.04 -27.60 2.47
C ALA A 198 7.11 -26.28 1.68
N LYS A 199 8.06 -25.42 2.06
CA LYS A 199 8.33 -24.14 1.39
C LYS A 199 8.46 -24.29 -0.14
N PRO A 200 9.24 -25.24 -0.68
CA PRO A 200 9.47 -25.31 -2.13
C PRO A 200 8.19 -25.59 -2.92
N LEU A 201 7.29 -26.40 -2.37
CA LEU A 201 5.99 -26.69 -2.99
C LEU A 201 5.08 -25.47 -2.96
N ALA A 202 5.04 -24.75 -1.83
CA ALA A 202 4.23 -23.55 -1.69
C ALA A 202 4.71 -22.43 -2.64
N GLU A 203 6.03 -22.28 -2.78
CA GLU A 203 6.66 -21.32 -3.67
C GLU A 203 6.44 -21.64 -5.15
N LEU A 204 6.52 -22.92 -5.54
CA LEU A 204 6.17 -23.37 -6.89
C LEU A 204 4.70 -23.07 -7.21
N ILE A 205 3.79 -23.32 -6.27
CA ILE A 205 2.35 -23.04 -6.45
C ILE A 205 2.11 -21.54 -6.64
N THR A 206 2.75 -20.67 -5.85
CA THR A 206 2.58 -19.22 -6.02
C THR A 206 3.23 -18.72 -7.30
N GLN A 207 4.40 -19.26 -7.69
CA GLN A 207 5.02 -18.95 -8.97
C GLN A 207 4.06 -19.25 -10.13
N GLN A 208 3.49 -20.45 -10.18
CA GLN A 208 2.52 -20.81 -11.21
C GLN A 208 1.28 -19.93 -11.17
N GLY A 209 0.82 -19.51 -9.98
CA GLY A 209 -0.28 -18.54 -9.85
C GLY A 209 0.03 -17.19 -10.48
N ARG A 210 1.25 -16.66 -10.26
CA ARG A 210 1.70 -15.39 -10.87
C ARG A 210 1.83 -15.51 -12.39
N GLU A 211 2.42 -16.60 -12.87
CA GLU A 211 2.58 -16.88 -14.31
C GLU A 211 1.22 -16.98 -15.03
N ILE A 212 0.24 -17.66 -14.43
CA ILE A 212 -1.12 -17.76 -14.95
C ILE A 212 -1.79 -16.39 -15.00
N LEU A 213 -1.69 -15.61 -13.91
CA LEU A 213 -2.28 -14.27 -13.86
C LEU A 213 -1.68 -13.36 -14.95
N GLN A 214 -0.35 -13.31 -15.04
CA GLN A 214 0.35 -12.49 -16.04
C GLN A 214 0.01 -12.95 -17.47
N SER A 215 0.02 -14.25 -17.74
CA SER A 215 -0.38 -14.77 -19.06
C SER A 215 -1.82 -14.39 -19.43
N THR A 216 -2.70 -14.31 -18.44
CA THR A 216 -4.10 -13.91 -18.65
C THR A 216 -4.20 -12.42 -18.95
N VAL A 217 -3.40 -11.59 -18.25
CA VAL A 217 -3.27 -10.16 -18.54
C VAL A 217 -2.77 -9.94 -19.96
N ASP A 218 -1.68 -10.62 -20.34
CA ASP A 218 -1.07 -10.51 -21.66
C ASP A 218 -2.04 -10.95 -22.77
N LEU A 219 -2.81 -12.01 -22.56
CA LEU A 219 -3.84 -12.45 -23.50
C LEU A 219 -4.93 -11.39 -23.67
N VAL A 220 -5.45 -10.84 -22.56
CA VAL A 220 -6.52 -9.83 -22.61
C VAL A 220 -6.03 -8.55 -23.29
N GLN A 221 -4.81 -8.11 -22.97
CA GLN A 221 -4.25 -6.87 -23.50
C GLN A 221 -3.76 -7.00 -24.95
N ASN A 222 -3.08 -8.09 -25.30
CA ASN A 222 -2.43 -8.22 -26.61
C ASN A 222 -3.31 -8.92 -27.66
N ASN A 223 -4.09 -9.94 -27.26
CA ASN A 223 -4.90 -10.69 -28.22
C ASN A 223 -6.28 -10.04 -28.40
N LEU A 224 -6.88 -9.61 -27.29
CA LEU A 224 -8.23 -9.05 -27.30
C LEU A 224 -8.25 -7.52 -27.34
N ASN A 225 -7.09 -6.86 -27.20
CA ASN A 225 -6.96 -5.40 -27.16
C ASN A 225 -7.89 -4.75 -26.12
N LEU A 226 -8.04 -5.40 -24.96
CA LEU A 226 -8.86 -4.93 -23.86
C LEU A 226 -7.99 -4.44 -22.70
N GLU A 227 -8.46 -3.43 -22.00
CA GLU A 227 -7.70 -2.84 -20.91
C GLU A 227 -7.94 -3.61 -19.61
N VAL A 228 -6.88 -4.20 -19.06
CA VAL A 228 -6.89 -4.67 -17.67
C VAL A 228 -6.63 -3.48 -16.74
N ILE A 229 -7.56 -3.27 -15.81
CA ILE A 229 -7.52 -2.13 -14.87
C ILE A 229 -7.09 -2.52 -13.46
N TYR A 230 -7.24 -3.81 -13.10
CA TYR A 230 -6.79 -4.34 -11.82
C TYR A 230 -6.68 -5.86 -11.87
N GLY A 231 -5.94 -6.43 -10.93
CA GLY A 231 -5.93 -7.86 -10.66
C GLY A 231 -5.39 -8.16 -9.26
N ASP A 232 -5.99 -9.15 -8.59
CA ASP A 232 -5.59 -9.62 -7.27
C ASP A 232 -5.53 -11.12 -7.28
N THR A 233 -4.31 -11.67 -7.32
CA THR A 233 -3.94 -13.08 -7.18
C THR A 233 -4.66 -14.05 -8.12
N ASP A 234 -5.95 -14.28 -7.87
CA ASP A 234 -6.87 -15.13 -8.63
C ASP A 234 -7.87 -14.34 -9.47
N SER A 235 -7.91 -13.01 -9.41
CA SER A 235 -8.89 -12.21 -10.15
C SER A 235 -8.29 -11.15 -11.06
N ILE A 236 -8.99 -10.84 -12.15
CA ILE A 236 -8.70 -9.74 -13.07
C ILE A 236 -9.95 -8.90 -13.33
N MET A 237 -9.77 -7.59 -13.45
CA MET A 237 -10.79 -6.63 -13.82
C MET A 237 -10.44 -6.02 -15.18
N ILE A 238 -11.37 -6.13 -16.13
CA ILE A 238 -11.20 -5.72 -17.51
C ILE A 238 -12.21 -4.62 -17.82
N TYR A 239 -11.73 -3.46 -18.24
CA TYR A 239 -12.59 -2.38 -18.72
C TYR A 239 -13.01 -2.66 -20.16
N THR A 240 -14.33 -2.70 -20.39
CA THR A 240 -14.86 -3.04 -21.73
C THR A 240 -15.05 -1.82 -22.63
N GLY A 241 -15.17 -0.62 -22.06
CA GLY A 241 -15.57 0.58 -22.80
C GLY A 241 -17.01 0.54 -23.34
N LEU A 242 -17.85 -0.42 -22.90
CA LEU A 242 -19.20 -0.62 -23.41
C LEU A 242 -20.30 -0.27 -22.39
N ASP A 243 -21.38 0.32 -22.89
CA ASP A 243 -22.63 0.61 -22.15
C ASP A 243 -23.69 -0.50 -22.24
N ASP A 244 -23.44 -1.53 -23.06
CA ASP A 244 -24.39 -2.61 -23.31
C ASP A 244 -23.92 -3.88 -22.60
N ILE A 245 -24.70 -4.30 -21.59
CA ILE A 245 -24.41 -5.49 -20.78
C ILE A 245 -24.37 -6.77 -21.62
N THR A 246 -25.13 -6.84 -22.70
CA THR A 246 -25.19 -8.02 -23.58
C THR A 246 -23.91 -8.14 -24.37
N LYS A 247 -23.40 -7.02 -24.90
CA LYS A 247 -22.11 -6.97 -25.59
C LYS A 247 -20.93 -7.18 -24.63
N ALA A 248 -21.00 -6.59 -23.43
CA ALA A 248 -20.01 -6.82 -22.38
C ALA A 248 -19.97 -8.30 -21.95
N LYS A 249 -21.14 -8.96 -21.80
CA LYS A 249 -21.23 -10.41 -21.58
C LYS A 249 -20.72 -11.22 -22.77
N GLY A 250 -20.89 -10.72 -24.00
CA GLY A 250 -20.30 -11.30 -25.20
C GLY A 250 -18.77 -11.25 -25.18
N ILE A 251 -18.18 -10.13 -24.76
CA ILE A 251 -16.73 -10.00 -24.52
C ILE A 251 -16.30 -10.94 -23.40
N ALA A 252 -17.03 -10.99 -22.29
CA ALA A 252 -16.77 -11.93 -21.20
C ALA A 252 -16.77 -13.37 -21.74
N GLY A 253 -17.72 -13.74 -22.59
CA GLY A 253 -17.76 -15.04 -23.25
C GLY A 253 -16.53 -15.32 -24.12
N LYS A 254 -16.03 -14.33 -24.88
CA LYS A 254 -14.80 -14.47 -25.68
C LYS A 254 -13.54 -14.61 -24.82
N VAL A 255 -13.39 -13.74 -23.82
CA VAL A 255 -12.28 -13.81 -22.83
C VAL A 255 -12.34 -15.16 -22.13
N ILE A 256 -13.52 -15.55 -21.64
CA ILE A 256 -13.73 -16.83 -20.98
C ILE A 256 -13.48 -17.97 -21.95
N GLN A 257 -13.79 -17.90 -23.25
CA GLN A 257 -13.54 -19.00 -24.19
C GLN A 257 -12.03 -19.17 -24.46
N GLU A 258 -11.31 -18.08 -24.71
CA GLU A 258 -9.85 -18.11 -24.88
C GLU A 258 -9.13 -18.54 -23.60
N VAL A 259 -9.67 -18.15 -22.44
CA VAL A 259 -9.16 -18.55 -21.13
C VAL A 259 -9.67 -19.93 -20.72
N ILE A 260 -10.82 -20.45 -21.16
CA ILE A 260 -11.39 -21.78 -20.83
C ILE A 260 -10.78 -22.89 -21.68
N GLU A 261 -10.33 -22.59 -22.89
CA GLU A 261 -9.32 -23.44 -23.55
C GLU A 261 -8.06 -23.60 -22.64
N ARG A 262 -7.95 -22.81 -21.56
CA ARG A 262 -6.93 -22.87 -20.49
C ARG A 262 -7.42 -22.63 -19.02
N LYS A 263 -8.68 -22.97 -18.65
CA LYS A 263 -9.33 -22.97 -17.28
C LYS A 263 -10.12 -21.73 -16.77
N GLY A 264 -11.23 -22.00 -16.05
CA GLY A 264 -12.37 -21.07 -15.83
C GLY A 264 -12.53 -20.31 -14.49
N LEU A 265 -13.51 -19.37 -14.47
CA LEU A 265 -13.64 -18.25 -13.52
C LEU A 265 -15.08 -17.96 -12.95
N ASP A 266 -15.26 -17.31 -11.77
CA ASP A 266 -16.48 -16.57 -11.26
C ASP A 266 -16.26 -15.70 -9.97
N MET A 267 -17.09 -14.64 -9.75
CA MET A 267 -16.98 -13.44 -8.84
C MET A 267 -17.62 -13.46 -7.41
N VAL A 268 -17.21 -12.53 -6.48
CA VAL A 268 -18.01 -11.66 -5.52
C VAL A 268 -17.28 -11.27 -4.19
N ARG A 269 -17.50 -10.04 -3.62
CA ARG A 269 -17.22 -9.64 -2.19
C ARG A 269 -17.96 -8.39 -1.63
N ARG A 270 -17.97 -8.16 -0.27
CA ARG A 270 -18.54 -7.01 0.54
C ARG A 270 -17.79 -6.73 1.88
N ASP A 271 -17.94 -5.52 2.49
CA ASP A 271 -18.50 -5.22 3.86
C ASP A 271 -18.10 -3.83 4.50
N TRP A 272 -19.08 -3.04 5.05
CA TRP A 272 -18.97 -1.75 5.82
C TRP A 272 -20.11 -1.55 6.89
N SER A 273 -20.03 -0.54 7.81
CA SER A 273 -21.00 -0.23 8.91
C SER A 273 -22.34 0.33 8.42
N LEU A 274 -23.49 0.15 9.12
CA LEU A 274 -24.81 0.37 8.50
C LEU A 274 -25.08 1.78 7.95
N LEU A 275 -24.73 2.87 8.64
CA LEU A 275 -24.92 4.25 8.14
C LEU A 275 -23.92 4.63 7.04
N SER A 276 -22.63 4.33 7.24
CA SER A 276 -21.61 4.52 6.20
C SER A 276 -21.81 3.59 5.01
N LYS A 277 -22.50 2.47 5.21
CA LYS A 277 -22.93 1.53 4.19
C LYS A 277 -24.19 2.03 3.50
N GLU A 278 -25.18 2.58 4.19
CA GLU A 278 -26.34 3.21 3.55
C GLU A 278 -25.92 4.40 2.68
N LEU A 279 -25.06 5.28 3.21
CA LEU A 279 -24.57 6.43 2.44
C LEU A 279 -23.53 6.03 1.39
N GLY A 280 -22.65 5.08 1.71
CA GLY A 280 -21.74 4.48 0.74
C GLY A 280 -22.48 3.76 -0.38
N ASP A 281 -23.55 3.03 -0.08
CA ASP A 281 -24.43 2.35 -1.04
C ASP A 281 -25.26 3.38 -1.82
N PHE A 282 -25.70 4.48 -1.20
CA PHE A 282 -26.37 5.58 -1.91
C PHE A 282 -25.41 6.27 -2.89
N SER A 283 -24.24 6.70 -2.44
CA SER A 283 -23.22 7.29 -3.31
C SER A 283 -22.82 6.32 -4.41
N LEU A 284 -22.61 5.04 -4.09
CA LEU A 284 -22.34 3.99 -5.06
C LEU A 284 -23.53 3.78 -6.01
N SER A 285 -24.77 3.87 -5.56
CA SER A 285 -25.97 3.74 -6.40
C SER A 285 -26.12 4.90 -7.38
N GLN A 286 -25.79 6.12 -6.96
CA GLN A 286 -25.78 7.30 -7.83
C GLN A 286 -24.63 7.20 -8.83
N ILE A 287 -23.44 6.81 -8.37
CA ILE A 287 -22.28 6.52 -9.24
C ILE A 287 -22.62 5.46 -10.30
N LEU A 288 -23.36 4.42 -9.92
CA LEU A 288 -23.75 3.32 -10.80
C LEU A 288 -25.12 3.55 -11.49
N SER A 289 -25.72 4.73 -11.36
CA SER A 289 -27.07 5.02 -11.89
C SER A 289 -27.11 5.21 -13.41
N GLY A 290 -25.96 5.45 -14.04
CA GLY A 290 -25.84 5.76 -15.47
C GLY A 290 -26.21 7.20 -15.85
N GLY A 291 -26.41 8.09 -14.87
CA GLY A 291 -26.58 9.53 -15.09
C GLY A 291 -25.29 10.22 -15.55
N SER A 292 -25.39 11.48 -16.01
CA SER A 292 -24.20 12.25 -16.37
C SER A 292 -23.31 12.49 -15.13
N CYS A 293 -21.99 12.62 -15.32
CA CYS A 293 -21.06 12.82 -14.21
C CYS A 293 -21.43 14.05 -13.36
N GLU A 294 -21.98 15.10 -13.97
CA GLU A 294 -22.42 16.32 -13.28
C GLU A 294 -23.63 16.05 -12.39
N ASP A 295 -24.65 15.35 -12.91
CA ASP A 295 -25.87 15.00 -12.16
C ASP A 295 -25.57 14.08 -10.97
N VAL A 296 -24.66 13.11 -11.16
CA VAL A 296 -24.22 12.17 -10.12
C VAL A 296 -23.51 12.92 -8.99
N VAL A 297 -22.60 13.82 -9.34
CA VAL A 297 -21.84 14.63 -8.36
C VAL A 297 -22.78 15.56 -7.59
N GLU A 298 -23.74 16.21 -8.25
CA GLU A 298 -24.73 17.06 -7.59
C GLU A 298 -25.63 16.27 -6.63
N SER A 299 -26.13 15.10 -7.06
CA SER A 299 -26.95 14.22 -6.22
C SER A 299 -26.21 13.75 -4.96
N ILE A 300 -24.93 13.37 -5.10
CA ILE A 300 -24.07 12.98 -3.97
C ILE A 300 -23.86 14.16 -3.01
N HIS A 301 -23.52 15.35 -3.52
CA HIS A 301 -23.33 16.54 -2.69
C HIS A 301 -24.59 16.92 -1.91
N ASN A 302 -25.75 16.92 -2.58
CA ASN A 302 -27.04 17.24 -1.96
C ASN A 302 -27.43 16.23 -0.87
N SER A 303 -27.14 14.95 -1.09
CA SER A 303 -27.37 13.92 -0.07
C SER A 303 -26.46 14.08 1.15
N LEU A 304 -25.19 14.43 0.96
CA LEU A 304 -24.26 14.69 2.07
C LEU A 304 -24.72 15.88 2.93
N MET A 305 -25.18 16.97 2.29
CA MET A 305 -25.73 18.12 2.99
C MET A 305 -26.98 17.75 3.80
N LYS A 306 -27.92 17.02 3.18
CA LYS A 306 -29.13 16.55 3.86
C LYS A 306 -28.82 15.65 5.06
N VAL A 307 -27.94 14.65 4.89
CA VAL A 307 -27.58 13.74 5.99
C VAL A 307 -26.94 14.50 7.15
N GLN A 308 -26.10 15.50 6.87
CA GLN A 308 -25.52 16.34 7.91
C GLN A 308 -26.58 17.17 8.64
N GLU A 309 -27.58 17.71 7.94
CA GLU A 309 -28.71 18.42 8.56
C GLU A 309 -29.55 17.47 9.45
N ASP A 310 -29.96 16.33 8.91
CA ASP A 310 -30.75 15.31 9.63
C ASP A 310 -30.01 14.84 10.90
N MET A 311 -28.69 14.64 10.82
CA MET A 311 -27.85 14.25 11.96
C MET A 311 -27.76 15.36 13.03
N ARG A 312 -27.62 16.63 12.63
CA ARG A 312 -27.55 17.76 13.57
C ARG A 312 -28.91 18.10 14.19
N ASN A 313 -30.00 17.87 13.47
CA ASN A 313 -31.38 18.06 13.96
C ASN A 313 -31.86 16.90 14.84
N GLY A 314 -31.09 15.80 14.93
CA GLY A 314 -31.44 14.63 15.75
C GLY A 314 -32.51 13.73 15.14
N GLU A 315 -32.71 13.80 13.82
CA GLU A 315 -33.74 13.03 13.09
C GLU A 315 -33.28 11.61 12.75
N VAL A 316 -31.99 11.31 12.90
CA VAL A 316 -31.40 9.99 12.65
C VAL A 316 -31.55 9.08 13.86
N ALA A 317 -32.16 7.91 13.64
CA ALA A 317 -32.38 6.90 14.68
C ALA A 317 -31.06 6.37 15.30
N LEU A 318 -31.10 6.07 16.61
CA LEU A 318 -29.95 5.64 17.41
C LEU A 318 -29.26 4.39 16.83
N GLU A 319 -30.03 3.47 16.25
CA GLU A 319 -29.55 2.20 15.71
C GLU A 319 -28.54 2.40 14.58
N LYS A 320 -28.62 3.51 13.84
CA LYS A 320 -27.73 3.82 12.72
C LYS A 320 -26.32 4.21 13.17
N TYR A 321 -26.16 4.64 14.43
CA TYR A 321 -24.87 5.03 15.01
C TYR A 321 -24.12 3.85 15.65
N ILE A 322 -24.73 2.68 15.75
CA ILE A 322 -24.16 1.53 16.44
C ILE A 322 -22.97 0.97 15.64
N ILE A 323 -21.80 0.97 16.27
CA ILE A 323 -20.60 0.30 15.76
C ILE A 323 -20.45 -1.02 16.52
N THR A 324 -20.27 -2.12 15.79
CA THR A 324 -20.07 -3.45 16.38
C THR A 324 -18.64 -3.91 16.19
N LYS A 325 -18.03 -4.47 17.24
CA LYS A 325 -16.68 -5.07 17.14
C LYS A 325 -16.57 -6.28 18.05
N SER A 326 -16.00 -7.37 17.51
CA SER A 326 -15.85 -8.62 18.25
C SER A 326 -14.60 -8.61 19.14
N LEU A 327 -14.76 -9.08 20.37
CA LEU A 327 -13.67 -9.33 21.31
C LEU A 327 -12.90 -10.58 20.88
N THR A 328 -11.59 -10.48 20.74
CA THR A 328 -10.72 -11.62 20.39
C THR A 328 -10.18 -12.35 21.62
N LYS A 329 -10.26 -11.70 22.79
CA LYS A 329 -9.77 -12.16 24.09
C LYS A 329 -10.72 -11.65 25.19
N PRO A 330 -10.63 -12.15 26.43
CA PRO A 330 -11.31 -11.52 27.55
C PRO A 330 -10.87 -10.05 27.69
N PRO A 331 -11.77 -9.10 28.02
CA PRO A 331 -11.47 -7.67 28.07
C PRO A 331 -10.26 -7.31 28.96
N GLU A 332 -10.02 -8.05 30.04
CA GLU A 332 -8.88 -7.83 30.95
C GLU A 332 -7.53 -8.24 30.36
N ALA A 333 -7.54 -9.19 29.41
CA ALA A 333 -6.35 -9.74 28.78
C ALA A 333 -5.89 -8.91 27.57
N TYR A 334 -6.56 -7.79 27.28
CA TYR A 334 -6.12 -6.85 26.27
C TYR A 334 -4.93 -6.03 26.78
N PRO A 335 -3.78 -6.02 26.07
CA PRO A 335 -2.61 -5.24 26.46
C PRO A 335 -2.86 -3.72 26.35
N ASP A 336 -3.76 -3.32 25.45
CA ASP A 336 -4.24 -1.95 25.34
C ASP A 336 -5.72 -1.88 25.73
N LYS A 337 -5.99 -1.32 26.90
CA LYS A 337 -7.34 -1.12 27.43
C LYS A 337 -8.01 0.14 26.84
N ASN A 338 -7.34 0.95 26.03
CA ASN A 338 -7.88 2.19 25.45
C ASN A 338 -8.60 1.97 24.11
N GLN A 339 -9.22 0.81 23.92
CA GLN A 339 -10.04 0.50 22.75
C GLN A 339 -11.54 0.66 23.09
N PRO A 340 -12.38 1.30 22.23
CA PRO A 340 -13.79 1.58 22.52
C PRO A 340 -14.61 0.35 22.98
N HIS A 341 -14.67 -0.69 22.16
CA HIS A 341 -15.34 -1.96 22.49
C HIS A 341 -14.79 -2.66 23.75
N VAL A 342 -13.48 -2.53 24.05
CA VAL A 342 -12.88 -3.13 25.26
C VAL A 342 -13.27 -2.33 26.50
N GLN A 343 -13.27 -0.99 26.43
CA GLN A 343 -13.73 -0.13 27.52
C GLN A 343 -15.21 -0.34 27.83
N VAL A 344 -16.06 -0.44 26.80
CA VAL A 344 -17.48 -0.74 26.96
C VAL A 344 -17.67 -2.12 27.60
N ALA A 345 -16.97 -3.15 27.13
CA ALA A 345 -17.04 -4.48 27.72
C ALA A 345 -16.56 -4.51 29.18
N LEU A 346 -15.47 -3.81 29.51
CA LEU A 346 -14.98 -3.68 30.89
C LEU A 346 -16.00 -2.99 31.79
N ARG A 347 -16.67 -1.93 31.29
CA ARG A 347 -17.69 -1.18 32.04
C ARG A 347 -18.94 -2.03 32.27
N LEU A 348 -19.44 -2.71 31.24
CA LEU A 348 -20.58 -3.62 31.35
C LEU A 348 -20.33 -4.69 32.40
N LYS A 349 -19.11 -5.26 32.41
CA LYS A 349 -18.71 -6.26 33.40
C LYS A 349 -18.62 -5.70 34.83
N GLN A 350 -18.13 -4.47 34.99
CA GLN A 350 -18.14 -3.77 36.29
C GLN A 350 -19.57 -3.47 36.78
N SER A 351 -20.50 -3.21 35.86
CA SER A 351 -21.92 -3.01 36.16
C SER A 351 -22.72 -4.31 36.37
N GLY A 352 -22.04 -5.48 36.40
CA GLY A 352 -22.66 -6.77 36.71
C GLY A 352 -23.23 -7.54 35.51
N TYR A 353 -23.00 -7.08 34.26
CA TYR A 353 -23.42 -7.81 33.06
C TYR A 353 -22.38 -8.88 32.68
N SER A 354 -22.83 -10.13 32.51
CA SER A 354 -21.99 -11.26 32.09
C SER A 354 -22.14 -11.66 30.62
N THR A 355 -23.23 -11.27 29.97
CA THR A 355 -23.51 -11.53 28.54
C THR A 355 -22.83 -10.47 27.66
N GLY A 356 -22.14 -10.90 26.59
CA GLY A 356 -21.48 -10.00 25.63
C GLY A 356 -20.08 -9.52 26.01
N CYS A 357 -19.49 -10.06 27.08
CA CYS A 357 -18.17 -9.65 27.60
C CYS A 357 -17.10 -10.76 27.52
N SER A 358 -17.35 -11.83 26.76
CA SER A 358 -16.43 -12.96 26.58
C SER A 358 -15.65 -12.89 25.26
N ALA A 359 -14.56 -13.65 25.16
CA ALA A 359 -13.83 -13.78 23.90
C ALA A 359 -14.72 -14.44 22.83
N GLY A 360 -14.87 -13.79 21.68
CA GLY A 360 -15.77 -14.17 20.59
C GLY A 360 -17.05 -13.34 20.52
N ASP A 361 -17.41 -12.63 21.60
CA ASP A 361 -18.63 -11.82 21.65
C ASP A 361 -18.47 -10.51 20.88
N THR A 362 -19.56 -10.05 20.27
CA THR A 362 -19.62 -8.77 19.57
C THR A 362 -20.17 -7.69 20.49
N VAL A 363 -19.38 -6.64 20.70
CA VAL A 363 -19.73 -5.52 21.57
C VAL A 363 -20.23 -4.36 20.71
N PRO A 364 -21.49 -3.95 20.84
CA PRO A 364 -21.99 -2.73 20.22
C PRO A 364 -21.62 -1.51 21.07
N TYR A 365 -21.24 -0.41 20.41
CA TYR A 365 -20.96 0.86 21.07
C TYR A 365 -21.27 2.07 20.18
N ILE A 366 -21.52 3.21 20.81
CA ILE A 366 -21.75 4.52 20.20
C ILE A 366 -20.73 5.52 20.78
N ILE A 367 -20.20 6.41 19.95
CA ILE A 367 -19.27 7.47 20.39
C ILE A 367 -20.04 8.73 20.77
N CYS A 368 -19.79 9.23 21.98
CA CYS A 368 -20.55 10.31 22.60
C CYS A 368 -19.67 11.49 23.03
N CYS A 369 -20.26 12.66 23.23
CA CYS A 369 -19.68 13.83 23.90
C CYS A 369 -20.48 14.18 25.18
N GLU A 370 -19.83 14.85 26.12
CA GLU A 370 -20.46 15.29 27.38
C GLU A 370 -21.11 16.66 27.18
N GLN A 371 -22.35 16.85 27.68
CA GLN A 371 -23.07 18.12 27.56
C GLN A 371 -22.26 19.30 28.12
N GLY A 372 -22.16 20.38 27.35
CA GLY A 372 -21.46 21.62 27.74
C GLY A 372 -19.98 21.70 27.32
N THR A 373 -19.44 20.67 26.65
CA THR A 373 -18.09 20.69 26.10
C THR A 373 -18.14 20.70 24.57
N SER A 374 -17.51 21.68 23.91
CA SER A 374 -17.32 21.65 22.45
C SER A 374 -16.47 20.44 22.04
N SER A 375 -16.59 20.00 20.79
CA SER A 375 -16.11 18.75 20.16
C SER A 375 -14.58 18.47 20.23
N GLY A 376 -13.85 19.07 21.17
CA GLY A 376 -12.42 18.92 21.43
C GLY A 376 -12.04 18.63 22.89
N SER A 377 -12.94 18.05 23.71
CA SER A 377 -12.61 17.61 25.09
C SER A 377 -11.40 16.65 25.12
N SER A 378 -10.49 16.89 26.06
CA SER A 378 -9.22 16.22 26.30
C SER A 378 -9.29 14.73 26.71
N THR A 379 -10.43 14.06 26.53
CA THR A 379 -10.67 12.67 26.92
C THR A 379 -10.70 11.74 25.70
N GLY A 380 -10.07 10.56 25.80
CA GLY A 380 -9.86 9.69 24.64
C GLY A 380 -11.14 9.05 24.10
N ILE A 381 -11.20 8.75 22.79
CA ILE A 381 -12.36 8.14 22.10
C ILE A 381 -12.92 6.90 22.82
N ALA A 382 -12.06 6.07 23.40
CA ALA A 382 -12.50 4.90 24.15
C ALA A 382 -13.23 5.21 25.45
N GLN A 383 -12.91 6.35 26.10
CA GLN A 383 -13.64 6.84 27.28
C GLN A 383 -14.99 7.46 26.89
N ARG A 384 -15.13 7.89 25.63
CA ARG A 384 -16.35 8.43 25.04
C ARG A 384 -17.31 7.37 24.48
N ALA A 385 -16.85 6.12 24.39
CA ALA A 385 -17.67 5.01 23.91
C ALA A 385 -18.65 4.53 24.99
N ARG A 386 -19.93 4.39 24.63
CA ARG A 386 -21.02 3.92 25.50
C ARG A 386 -21.77 2.78 24.82
N HIS A 387 -22.27 1.82 25.60
CA HIS A 387 -23.21 0.83 25.08
C HIS A 387 -24.55 1.53 24.73
N PRO A 388 -25.30 1.09 23.69
CA PRO A 388 -26.61 1.67 23.37
C PRO A 388 -27.59 1.66 24.56
N ASP A 389 -27.55 0.60 25.39
CA ASP A 389 -28.39 0.50 26.59
C ASP A 389 -27.92 1.40 27.74
N GLU A 390 -26.65 1.82 27.76
CA GLU A 390 -26.19 2.85 28.71
C GLU A 390 -26.82 4.20 28.35
N LEU A 391 -26.86 4.54 27.06
CA LEU A 391 -27.45 5.79 26.55
C LEU A 391 -28.97 5.84 26.76
N LYS A 392 -29.68 4.72 26.57
CA LYS A 392 -31.13 4.64 26.81
C LYS A 392 -31.52 4.82 28.28
N ARG A 393 -30.61 4.55 29.21
CA ARG A 393 -30.84 4.64 30.67
C ARG A 393 -30.34 5.96 31.27
N ASP A 394 -29.48 6.67 30.56
CA ASP A 394 -28.86 7.89 31.03
C ASP A 394 -29.79 9.10 30.86
N ASN A 395 -29.79 10.01 31.84
CA ASN A 395 -30.75 11.12 31.93
C ASN A 395 -30.26 12.35 31.14
N GLY A 396 -29.67 12.14 29.96
CA GLY A 396 -29.20 13.19 29.05
C GLY A 396 -27.77 13.70 29.28
N LYS A 397 -26.94 13.02 30.09
CA LYS A 397 -25.54 13.46 30.34
C LYS A 397 -24.66 13.31 29.10
N TRP A 398 -24.82 12.23 28.34
CA TRP A 398 -24.07 11.95 27.12
C TRP A 398 -24.91 12.17 25.87
N MET A 399 -24.37 12.91 24.90
CA MET A 399 -24.97 13.13 23.57
C MET A 399 -24.13 12.45 22.50
N ILE A 400 -24.71 12.13 21.35
CA ILE A 400 -23.97 11.52 20.23
C ILE A 400 -22.97 12.55 19.67
N ASP A 401 -21.73 12.12 19.44
CA ASP A 401 -20.69 12.96 18.85
C ASP A 401 -20.85 13.01 17.32
N ILE A 402 -21.74 13.87 16.84
CA ILE A 402 -22.08 14.00 15.41
C ILE A 402 -20.84 14.30 14.56
N ASP A 403 -19.95 15.18 15.04
CA ASP A 403 -18.72 15.56 14.32
C ASP A 403 -17.77 14.36 14.14
N TYR A 404 -17.69 13.46 15.14
CA TYR A 404 -16.96 12.21 14.97
C TYR A 404 -17.56 11.33 13.87
N TYR A 405 -18.88 11.16 13.80
CA TYR A 405 -19.47 10.33 12.75
C TYR A 405 -19.31 10.95 11.36
N LEU A 406 -19.50 12.27 11.23
CA LEU A 406 -19.27 12.99 9.98
C LEU A 406 -17.81 12.87 9.51
N ALA A 407 -16.84 13.14 10.39
CA ALA A 407 -15.42 13.19 10.02
C ALA A 407 -14.71 11.81 9.99
N GLN A 408 -15.10 10.87 10.85
CA GLN A 408 -14.36 9.61 11.07
C GLN A 408 -15.11 8.36 10.60
N GLN A 409 -16.39 8.45 10.25
CA GLN A 409 -17.17 7.32 9.73
C GLN A 409 -17.71 7.58 8.32
N ILE A 410 -18.18 8.79 8.04
CA ILE A 410 -18.82 9.13 6.76
C ILE A 410 -17.80 9.65 5.76
N HIS A 411 -17.07 10.72 6.10
CA HIS A 411 -16.10 11.37 5.20
C HIS A 411 -15.07 10.40 4.62
N PRO A 412 -14.41 9.48 5.39
CA PRO A 412 -13.40 8.59 4.81
C PRO A 412 -13.97 7.58 3.81
N VAL A 413 -15.25 7.20 3.96
CA VAL A 413 -15.91 6.24 3.07
C VAL A 413 -16.32 6.94 1.77
N VAL A 414 -16.95 8.11 1.86
CA VAL A 414 -17.38 8.87 0.70
C VAL A 414 -16.19 9.46 -0.06
N SER A 415 -15.18 9.97 0.66
CA SER A 415 -13.93 10.46 0.05
C SER A 415 -13.24 9.35 -0.73
N ARG A 416 -13.19 8.11 -0.22
CA ARG A 416 -12.62 6.98 -0.98
C ARG A 416 -13.38 6.65 -2.25
N LEU A 417 -14.71 6.75 -2.24
CA LEU A 417 -15.56 6.46 -3.40
C LEU A 417 -15.52 7.58 -4.44
N CYS A 418 -15.44 8.83 -3.98
CA CYS A 418 -15.66 9.99 -4.82
C CYS A 418 -14.40 10.82 -5.10
N ALA A 419 -13.27 10.63 -4.41
CA ALA A 419 -12.07 11.47 -4.60
C ALA A 419 -11.45 11.35 -6.00
N SER A 420 -11.69 10.26 -6.71
CA SER A 420 -11.24 10.03 -8.09
C SER A 420 -12.25 10.45 -9.16
N ILE A 421 -13.41 10.99 -8.77
CA ILE A 421 -14.42 11.50 -9.69
C ILE A 421 -14.06 12.95 -10.06
N GLN A 422 -14.20 13.31 -11.33
CA GLN A 422 -13.93 14.67 -11.78
C GLN A 422 -15.01 15.62 -11.22
N GLY A 423 -14.61 16.69 -10.53
CA GLY A 423 -15.53 17.67 -9.92
C GLY A 423 -15.76 17.49 -8.41
N THR A 424 -15.22 16.44 -7.80
CA THR A 424 -15.22 16.20 -6.35
C THR A 424 -13.81 16.27 -5.79
N SER A 425 -13.67 16.63 -4.51
CA SER A 425 -12.40 16.59 -3.78
C SER A 425 -12.65 16.27 -2.30
N PRO A 426 -11.68 15.69 -1.57
CA PRO A 426 -11.83 15.46 -0.13
C PRO A 426 -12.21 16.72 0.66
N ALA A 427 -11.71 17.89 0.24
CA ALA A 427 -12.07 19.19 0.80
C ALA A 427 -13.52 19.58 0.49
N ARG A 428 -13.96 19.40 -0.77
CA ARG A 428 -15.34 19.71 -1.19
C ARG A 428 -16.37 18.80 -0.50
N LEU A 429 -16.04 17.52 -0.34
CA LEU A 429 -16.88 16.56 0.39
C LEU A 429 -16.94 16.87 1.89
N ALA A 430 -15.85 17.41 2.47
CA ALA A 430 -15.85 17.89 3.85
C ALA A 430 -16.76 19.12 4.01
N ASP A 431 -16.73 20.06 3.07
CA ASP A 431 -17.65 21.21 3.07
C ASP A 431 -19.11 20.77 3.03
N CYS A 432 -19.46 19.81 2.16
CA CYS A 432 -20.82 19.26 2.08
C CYS A 432 -21.27 18.55 3.37
N LEU A 433 -20.33 18.07 4.19
CA LEU A 433 -20.59 17.48 5.50
C LEU A 433 -20.51 18.52 6.64
N GLY A 434 -20.44 19.82 6.32
CA GLY A 434 -20.35 20.89 7.30
C GLY A 434 -19.10 20.84 8.18
N LEU A 435 -18.02 20.23 7.67
CA LEU A 435 -16.70 20.13 8.30
C LEU A 435 -15.77 21.21 7.75
N ASP A 436 -14.74 21.56 8.51
CA ASP A 436 -13.74 22.56 8.12
C ASP A 436 -12.83 22.05 6.97
N SER A 437 -13.07 22.51 5.74
CA SER A 437 -12.32 22.09 4.54
C SER A 437 -10.82 22.33 4.62
N SER A 438 -10.35 23.30 5.42
CA SER A 438 -8.91 23.55 5.60
C SER A 438 -8.17 22.34 6.18
N LYS A 439 -8.87 21.51 6.97
CA LYS A 439 -8.32 20.27 7.55
C LYS A 439 -8.22 19.13 6.53
N PHE A 440 -8.94 19.22 5.42
CA PHE A 440 -9.06 18.19 4.38
C PHE A 440 -8.51 18.63 3.01
N GLN A 441 -7.79 19.76 2.96
CA GLN A 441 -7.07 20.16 1.76
C GLN A 441 -6.02 19.11 1.40
N SER A 442 -6.16 18.54 0.22
CA SER A 442 -5.08 17.86 -0.45
C SER A 442 -4.01 18.91 -0.82
N LYS A 443 -2.77 18.75 -0.33
CA LYS A 443 -1.68 18.94 -1.29
C LYS A 443 -2.01 17.93 -2.40
N PRO A 444 -1.99 18.29 -3.69
CA PRO A 444 -2.14 17.28 -4.73
C PRO A 444 -1.17 16.18 -4.34
N SER A 445 -1.72 15.04 -3.95
CA SER A 445 -0.96 13.82 -3.98
C SER A 445 -0.51 13.80 -5.42
N GLU A 446 0.78 13.98 -5.64
CA GLU A 446 1.44 13.26 -6.71
C GLU A 446 0.93 11.82 -6.50
N ALA A 447 -0.16 11.49 -7.20
CA ALA A 447 -0.29 10.17 -7.75
C ALA A 447 1.08 9.96 -8.34
N ILE A 448 1.87 9.13 -7.65
CA ILE A 448 3.05 8.54 -8.21
C ILE A 448 2.48 7.82 -9.42
N SER A 449 2.44 8.52 -10.55
CA SER A 449 2.40 7.92 -11.86
C SER A 449 3.72 7.18 -11.89
N ASN A 450 3.68 5.93 -11.43
CA ASN A 450 4.81 5.02 -11.40
C ASN A 450 5.19 4.57 -12.83
N ASP A 451 4.77 5.32 -13.85
CA ASP A 451 5.38 5.29 -15.17
C ASP A 451 6.79 5.86 -15.05
N PHE A 452 7.74 5.01 -14.68
CA PHE A 452 9.16 5.30 -14.78
C PHE A 452 9.56 5.83 -16.17
N SER A 453 8.78 5.48 -17.20
CA SER A 453 8.96 5.97 -18.58
C SER A 453 8.60 7.44 -18.78
N SER A 454 7.65 8.01 -18.02
CA SER A 454 7.22 9.41 -18.22
C SER A 454 8.18 10.41 -17.55
N SER A 455 8.88 10.00 -16.48
CA SER A 455 9.89 10.84 -15.81
C SER A 455 11.10 11.14 -16.69
N LEU A 456 11.48 10.20 -17.57
CA LEU A 456 12.58 10.40 -18.54
C LEU A 456 12.24 11.41 -19.64
N LEU A 457 10.95 11.63 -19.93
CA LEU A 457 10.43 12.52 -20.97
C LEU A 457 9.86 13.84 -20.42
N SER A 458 9.86 14.03 -19.09
CA SER A 458 9.37 15.24 -18.44
C SER A 458 10.19 16.49 -18.78
N THR A 459 9.52 17.63 -18.94
CA THR A 459 10.17 18.93 -19.08
C THR A 459 10.94 19.29 -17.80
N ASP A 460 11.99 20.12 -17.89
CA ASP A 460 12.75 20.53 -16.69
C ASP A 460 11.85 21.27 -15.67
N GLU A 461 10.84 22.01 -16.14
CA GLU A 461 9.85 22.69 -15.29
C GLU A 461 8.99 21.71 -14.49
N GLU A 462 8.59 20.59 -15.10
CA GLU A 462 7.86 19.52 -14.41
C GLU A 462 8.79 18.73 -13.48
N ARG A 463 10.00 18.44 -13.93
CA ARG A 463 10.99 17.66 -13.17
C ARG A 463 11.39 18.31 -11.85
N TYR A 464 11.54 19.64 -11.84
CA TYR A 464 11.92 20.40 -10.64
C TYR A 464 10.75 21.11 -9.98
N ARG A 465 9.51 20.79 -10.37
CA ARG A 465 8.31 21.28 -9.71
C ARG A 465 8.35 20.92 -8.23
N GLY A 466 8.14 21.91 -7.37
CA GLY A 466 8.18 21.75 -5.91
C GLY A 466 9.58 21.82 -5.27
N CYS A 467 10.65 21.98 -6.06
CA CYS A 467 11.96 22.33 -5.50
C CYS A 467 11.98 23.77 -4.97
N GLU A 468 12.69 23.98 -3.87
CA GLU A 468 12.94 25.32 -3.35
C GLU A 468 14.03 26.02 -4.17
N HIS A 469 13.81 27.29 -4.49
CA HIS A 469 14.74 28.09 -5.27
C HIS A 469 16.06 28.28 -4.51
N LEU A 470 17.17 28.36 -5.26
CA LEU A 470 18.45 28.72 -4.67
C LEU A 470 18.44 30.21 -4.33
N ILE A 471 18.50 30.58 -3.05
CA ILE A 471 18.43 31.98 -2.62
C ILE A 471 19.83 32.51 -2.33
N LEU A 472 20.16 33.70 -2.84
CA LEU A 472 21.41 34.39 -2.56
C LEU A 472 21.19 35.60 -1.65
N SER A 473 22.09 35.80 -0.70
CA SER A 473 22.16 36.91 0.24
C SER A 473 23.31 37.84 -0.12
N CYS A 474 23.03 39.13 -0.21
CA CYS A 474 24.02 40.16 -0.45
C CYS A 474 24.76 40.54 0.85
N PRO A 475 26.11 40.60 0.86
CA PRO A 475 26.86 40.99 2.05
C PRO A 475 26.78 42.49 2.35
N SER A 476 26.39 43.33 1.37
CA SER A 476 26.34 44.78 1.53
C SER A 476 24.98 45.29 2.01
N CYS A 477 23.87 44.83 1.40
CA CYS A 477 22.52 45.28 1.79
C CYS A 477 21.74 44.27 2.64
N PHE A 478 22.31 43.08 2.90
CA PHE A 478 21.68 41.95 3.60
C PHE A 478 20.38 41.42 2.96
N GLY A 479 19.94 42.00 1.85
CA GLY A 479 18.79 41.54 1.08
C GLY A 479 19.05 40.17 0.44
N THR A 480 17.98 39.37 0.36
CA THR A 480 17.95 38.10 -0.36
C THR A 480 17.29 38.26 -1.73
N PHE A 481 17.69 37.43 -2.69
CA PHE A 481 17.08 37.34 -4.02
C PHE A 481 17.25 35.92 -4.59
N ASP A 482 16.36 35.53 -5.49
CA ASP A 482 16.44 34.22 -6.14
C ASP A 482 17.62 34.20 -7.12
N CYS A 483 18.41 33.13 -7.06
CA CYS A 483 19.50 32.89 -7.99
C CYS A 483 18.92 32.57 -9.37
N PRO A 484 19.12 33.42 -10.39
CA PRO A 484 18.54 33.17 -11.69
C PRO A 484 19.24 31.97 -12.34
N THR A 485 18.49 31.10 -13.03
CA THR A 485 19.08 29.97 -13.76
C THR A 485 20.03 30.50 -14.83
N LEU A 486 21.17 29.83 -15.02
CA LEU A 486 22.13 30.22 -16.05
C LEU A 486 21.49 30.22 -17.44
N PHE A 487 20.66 29.22 -17.73
CA PHE A 487 19.93 29.11 -19.00
C PHE A 487 19.07 30.34 -19.27
N ASN A 488 18.16 30.70 -18.36
CA ASN A 488 17.25 31.83 -18.56
C ASN A 488 18.03 33.15 -18.62
N SER A 489 19.05 33.31 -17.77
CA SER A 489 19.85 34.53 -17.75
C SER A 489 20.58 34.77 -19.07
N VAL A 490 21.18 33.72 -19.65
CA VAL A 490 21.91 33.80 -20.91
C VAL A 490 20.96 33.91 -22.10
N HIS A 491 19.84 33.19 -22.09
CA HIS A 491 18.82 33.27 -23.13
C HIS A 491 18.24 34.70 -23.23
N THR A 492 17.79 35.28 -22.11
CA THR A 492 17.25 36.66 -22.08
C THR A 492 18.28 37.68 -22.54
N SER A 493 19.54 37.54 -22.11
CA SER A 493 20.62 38.46 -22.51
C SER A 493 20.93 38.45 -24.02
N ILE A 494 20.62 37.35 -24.72
CA ILE A 494 20.90 37.20 -26.15
C ILE A 494 19.69 37.63 -26.98
N THR A 495 18.48 37.30 -26.53
CA THR A 495 17.24 37.75 -27.16
C THR A 495 17.12 39.28 -27.11
N GLU A 496 17.47 39.91 -25.99
CA GLU A 496 17.45 41.38 -25.84
C GLU A 496 18.47 42.09 -26.75
N LYS A 497 19.65 41.48 -26.98
CA LYS A 497 20.67 42.02 -27.90
C LYS A 497 20.24 42.01 -29.37
N SER A 498 19.24 41.21 -29.74
CA SER A 498 18.74 41.16 -31.12
C SER A 498 17.73 42.26 -31.44
N THR A 499 17.22 42.99 -30.44
CA THR A 499 16.04 43.86 -30.58
C THR A 499 16.30 45.35 -30.34
N GLN A 500 17.48 45.76 -29.85
CA GLN A 500 17.78 47.19 -29.55
C GLN A 500 19.15 47.67 -30.07
N VAL A 501 19.15 48.86 -30.70
CA VAL A 501 20.29 49.58 -31.30
C VAL A 501 20.95 50.57 -30.30
N GLN A 502 20.71 50.45 -28.99
CA GLN A 502 21.36 51.28 -27.99
C GLN A 502 22.00 50.42 -26.90
N VAL A 503 23.27 50.72 -26.60
CA VAL A 503 24.12 50.04 -25.64
C VAL A 503 23.71 50.48 -24.22
N GLU A 504 22.67 49.85 -23.68
CA GLU A 504 22.52 49.72 -22.22
C GLU A 504 23.03 48.32 -21.83
N GLU A 505 24.01 48.27 -20.93
CA GLU A 505 24.69 47.03 -20.53
C GLU A 505 23.67 46.04 -19.94
N SER A 506 23.47 44.92 -20.63
CA SER A 506 22.57 43.84 -20.20
C SER A 506 22.81 43.46 -18.73
N ASN A 507 21.77 43.58 -17.91
CA ASN A 507 21.80 43.49 -16.45
C ASN A 507 21.89 42.03 -15.92
N ASN A 508 22.80 41.23 -16.50
CA ASN A 508 22.93 39.82 -16.17
C ASN A 508 23.75 39.61 -14.89
N PHE A 509 23.08 39.09 -13.85
CA PHE A 509 23.69 38.73 -12.56
C PHE A 509 25.00 37.95 -12.72
N TRP A 510 25.04 36.96 -13.61
CA TRP A 510 26.19 36.06 -13.75
C TRP A 510 27.41 36.70 -14.41
N GLN A 511 27.23 37.79 -15.15
CA GLN A 511 28.34 38.54 -15.75
C GLN A 511 29.02 39.44 -14.72
N ARG A 512 28.23 40.12 -13.88
CA ARG A 512 28.74 41.11 -12.91
C ARG A 512 28.96 40.54 -11.51
N LEU A 513 28.34 39.41 -11.19
CA LEU A 513 28.19 38.85 -9.84
C LEU A 513 27.82 39.93 -8.82
N ARG A 514 26.84 40.77 -9.15
CA ARG A 514 26.37 41.86 -8.29
C ARG A 514 24.94 41.65 -7.87
N CYS A 515 24.64 42.05 -6.64
CA CYS A 515 23.28 42.04 -6.12
C CYS A 515 22.39 42.99 -6.94
N PRO A 516 21.22 42.53 -7.44
CA PRO A 516 20.30 43.37 -8.21
C PRO A 516 19.62 44.47 -7.37
N LYS A 517 19.76 44.42 -6.04
CA LYS A 517 19.15 45.39 -5.10
C LYS A 517 20.14 46.46 -4.61
N CYS A 518 21.40 46.42 -5.03
CA CYS A 518 22.42 47.41 -4.64
C CYS A 518 22.67 48.41 -5.78
N PRO A 519 22.99 49.68 -5.47
CA PRO A 519 23.40 50.66 -6.48
C PRO A 519 24.71 50.24 -7.16
N GLU A 520 24.89 50.65 -8.42
CA GLU A 520 26.03 50.23 -9.27
C GLU A 520 27.37 50.90 -8.94
N GLU A 521 27.41 51.80 -7.96
CA GLU A 521 28.61 52.58 -7.62
C GLU A 521 29.56 51.81 -6.67
N GLY A 522 30.82 51.62 -7.08
CA GLY A 522 31.90 51.05 -6.26
C GLY A 522 31.90 49.51 -6.13
N ASP A 523 32.52 48.97 -5.08
CA ASP A 523 32.52 47.52 -4.76
C ASP A 523 31.28 47.06 -3.97
N VAL A 524 30.29 47.95 -3.79
CA VAL A 524 29.04 47.65 -3.09
C VAL A 524 28.23 46.60 -3.86
N GLY A 525 27.75 45.58 -3.15
CA GLY A 525 26.90 44.53 -3.72
C GLY A 525 27.63 43.46 -4.53
N ARG A 526 28.96 43.48 -4.63
CA ARG A 526 29.75 42.45 -5.34
C ARG A 526 29.79 41.13 -4.55
N MET A 527 29.54 40.03 -5.24
CA MET A 527 29.53 38.68 -4.69
C MET A 527 30.73 37.89 -5.25
N SER A 528 31.58 37.37 -4.38
CA SER A 528 32.69 36.52 -4.82
C SER A 528 32.18 35.11 -5.18
N PRO A 529 32.84 34.41 -6.11
CA PRO A 529 32.56 32.99 -6.40
C PRO A 529 32.56 32.10 -5.14
N ALA A 530 33.48 32.37 -4.21
CA ALA A 530 33.55 31.65 -2.93
C ALA A 530 32.33 31.91 -2.04
N LEU A 531 31.82 33.14 -2.02
CA LEU A 531 30.61 33.49 -1.29
C LEU A 531 29.40 32.72 -1.84
N ILE A 532 29.24 32.67 -3.16
CA ILE A 532 28.14 31.92 -3.81
C ILE A 532 28.26 30.43 -3.49
N ALA A 533 29.44 29.84 -3.62
CA ALA A 533 29.67 28.44 -3.29
C ALA A 533 29.37 28.10 -1.81
N ASN A 534 29.74 28.98 -0.87
CA ASN A 534 29.42 28.82 0.54
C ASN A 534 27.90 28.88 0.80
N GLN A 535 27.18 29.77 0.10
CA GLN A 535 25.73 29.88 0.23
C GLN A 535 24.99 28.68 -0.37
N VAL A 536 25.48 28.13 -1.49
CA VAL A 536 24.99 26.88 -2.09
C VAL A 536 25.21 25.72 -1.12
N LYS A 537 26.42 25.57 -0.58
CA LYS A 537 26.74 24.53 0.41
C LYS A 537 25.82 24.61 1.62
N ARG A 538 25.67 25.80 2.21
CA ARG A 538 24.83 26.02 3.40
C ARG A 538 23.38 25.61 3.18
N GLN A 539 22.80 25.94 2.02
CA GLN A 539 21.44 25.53 1.69
C GLN A 539 21.33 24.02 1.45
N ALA A 540 22.28 23.44 0.70
CA ALA A 540 22.33 21.99 0.48
C ALA A 540 22.43 21.21 1.80
N ASP A 541 23.30 21.64 2.72
CA ASP A 541 23.43 21.07 4.07
C ASP A 541 22.12 21.22 4.89
N GLY A 542 21.37 22.31 4.66
CA GLY A 542 20.03 22.51 5.23
C GLY A 542 19.02 21.46 4.77
N PHE A 543 18.96 21.15 3.47
CA PHE A 543 18.09 20.09 2.93
C PHE A 543 18.52 18.70 3.40
N ILE A 544 19.84 18.44 3.49
CA ILE A 544 20.38 17.20 4.06
C ILE A 544 19.96 17.06 5.53
N SER A 545 20.10 18.13 6.32
CA SER A 545 19.63 18.17 7.71
C SER A 545 18.14 17.87 7.81
N MET A 546 17.31 18.42 6.90
CA MET A 546 15.87 18.14 6.87
C MET A 546 15.56 16.66 6.58
N TYR A 547 16.28 16.03 5.65
CA TYR A 547 16.17 14.59 5.40
C TYR A 547 16.54 13.76 6.63
N TYR A 548 17.70 14.04 7.25
CA TYR A 548 18.19 13.28 8.39
C TYR A 548 17.44 13.53 9.71
N LYS A 549 16.63 14.59 9.81
CA LYS A 549 15.65 14.74 10.90
C LYS A 549 14.66 13.57 10.94
N GLY A 550 14.47 12.85 9.83
CA GLY A 550 13.69 11.61 9.78
C GLY A 550 12.22 11.80 10.13
N SER A 551 11.65 12.97 9.81
CA SER A 551 10.27 13.27 10.15
C SER A 551 9.29 12.45 9.31
N MET A 552 8.46 11.70 10.00
CA MET A 552 7.44 10.83 9.43
C MET A 552 6.05 11.41 9.73
N MET A 553 5.13 11.31 8.79
CA MET A 553 3.74 11.72 8.93
C MET A 553 2.83 10.54 8.60
N CYS A 554 1.75 10.37 9.37
CA CYS A 554 0.71 9.42 9.03
C CYS A 554 0.00 9.81 7.72
N ASP A 555 -0.12 8.86 6.79
CA ASP A 555 -0.81 9.02 5.49
C ASP A 555 -2.34 9.15 5.61
N ASP A 556 -2.92 8.69 6.72
CA ASP A 556 -4.31 8.91 7.07
C ASP A 556 -4.59 10.41 7.28
N GLU A 557 -5.40 10.97 6.37
CA GLU A 557 -5.77 12.38 6.30
C GLU A 557 -6.40 12.90 7.60
N THR A 558 -7.06 12.04 8.36
CA THR A 558 -7.69 12.43 9.62
C THR A 558 -6.71 12.42 10.79
N CYS A 559 -5.63 11.64 10.67
CA CYS A 559 -4.65 11.48 11.73
C CYS A 559 -3.56 12.54 11.66
N LYS A 560 -2.91 12.70 10.49
CA LYS A 560 -1.76 13.61 10.24
C LYS A 560 -0.67 13.61 11.33
N HIS A 561 -0.57 12.53 12.11
CA HIS A 561 0.34 12.47 13.25
C HIS A 561 1.77 12.50 12.74
N THR A 562 2.57 13.43 13.25
CA THR A 562 3.96 13.60 12.85
C THR A 562 4.87 13.16 13.99
N THR A 563 5.88 12.36 13.67
CA THR A 563 6.86 11.85 14.64
C THR A 563 8.23 11.72 13.98
N ASN A 564 9.28 11.86 14.77
CA ASN A 564 10.65 11.52 14.36
C ASN A 564 11.10 10.18 14.98
N SER A 565 10.24 9.58 15.80
CA SER A 565 10.49 8.31 16.47
C SER A 565 9.91 7.15 15.66
N LEU A 566 10.76 6.17 15.34
CA LEU A 566 10.38 4.95 14.64
C LEU A 566 9.60 4.01 15.57
N ASN A 567 8.42 3.57 15.10
CA ASN A 567 7.61 2.58 15.80
C ASN A 567 7.94 1.17 15.32
N LEU A 568 8.51 0.32 16.18
CA LEU A 568 8.87 -1.06 15.82
C LEU A 568 7.69 -2.05 15.78
N ARG A 569 6.46 -1.59 16.02
CA ARG A 569 5.25 -2.42 15.94
C ARG A 569 5.02 -2.88 14.49
N VAL A 570 4.63 -4.14 14.32
CA VAL A 570 4.29 -4.75 13.02
C VAL A 570 2.86 -5.27 13.09
N ILE A 571 2.02 -4.87 12.14
CA ILE A 571 0.59 -5.21 12.09
C ILE A 571 0.19 -5.63 10.68
N GLY A 572 -0.27 -6.87 10.52
CA GLY A 572 -0.55 -7.43 9.19
C GLY A 572 0.72 -7.41 8.34
N ASP A 573 0.61 -6.82 7.14
CA ASP A 573 1.68 -6.71 6.15
C ASP A 573 2.42 -5.36 6.21
N SER A 574 2.29 -4.61 7.31
CA SER A 574 3.03 -3.34 7.49
C SER A 574 4.51 -3.60 7.79
N GLU A 575 5.37 -2.80 7.17
CA GLU A 575 6.79 -2.81 7.45
C GLU A 575 7.09 -2.23 8.84
N ARG A 576 8.21 -2.64 9.43
CA ARG A 576 8.68 -2.08 10.70
C ARG A 576 8.92 -0.58 10.55
N GLY A 577 8.55 0.20 11.55
CA GLY A 577 8.70 1.65 11.51
C GLY A 577 7.51 2.37 10.87
N THR A 578 6.66 1.67 10.11
CA THR A 578 5.57 2.31 9.33
C THR A 578 4.24 2.34 10.06
N VAL A 579 4.06 1.62 11.17
CA VAL A 579 2.77 1.59 11.87
C VAL A 579 2.55 2.91 12.61
N CYS A 580 1.44 3.60 12.30
CA CYS A 580 1.04 4.81 13.02
C CYS A 580 1.00 4.57 14.54
N PRO A 581 1.66 5.41 15.37
CA PRO A 581 1.64 5.29 16.82
C PRO A 581 0.23 5.37 17.41
N ASN A 582 -0.70 6.02 16.70
CA ASN A 582 -2.10 6.11 17.10
C ASN A 582 -2.88 4.81 16.87
N TYR A 583 -2.29 3.76 16.27
CA TYR A 583 -2.93 2.45 16.18
C TYR A 583 -3.33 1.93 17.59
N PRO A 584 -4.58 1.46 17.79
CA PRO A 584 -5.58 1.08 16.78
C PRO A 584 -6.60 2.18 16.41
N ARG A 585 -6.40 3.43 16.83
CA ARG A 585 -7.28 4.57 16.48
C ARG A 585 -7.08 5.06 15.05
N CYS A 586 -5.93 4.75 14.47
CA CYS A 586 -5.60 5.04 13.07
C CYS A 586 -4.96 3.80 12.45
N ASN A 587 -5.40 3.44 11.24
CA ASN A 587 -4.84 2.35 10.45
C ASN A 587 -3.87 2.84 9.37
N GLY A 588 -3.59 4.15 9.35
CA GLY A 588 -2.62 4.75 8.45
C GLY A 588 -1.19 4.29 8.72
N ARG A 589 -0.35 4.50 7.73
CA ARG A 589 1.09 4.26 7.75
C ARG A 589 1.85 5.57 7.88
N LEU A 590 2.91 5.55 8.67
CA LEU A 590 3.91 6.59 8.71
C LEU A 590 4.70 6.57 7.40
N VAL A 591 4.66 7.67 6.66
CA VAL A 591 5.45 7.94 5.47
C VAL A 591 6.42 9.08 5.74
N ARG A 592 7.59 9.09 5.08
CA ARG A 592 8.56 10.19 5.21
C ARG A 592 7.95 11.48 4.67
N LYS A 593 8.08 12.58 5.43
CA LYS A 593 7.66 13.91 4.98
C LYS A 593 8.60 14.48 3.90
N TYR A 594 9.87 14.10 3.97
CA TYR A 594 10.90 14.47 3.00
C TYR A 594 11.71 13.23 2.67
N THR A 595 11.57 12.75 1.44
CA THR A 595 12.13 11.48 0.99
C THR A 595 13.57 11.65 0.45
N GLU A 596 14.27 10.53 0.28
CA GLU A 596 15.55 10.49 -0.42
C GLU A 596 15.43 10.96 -1.88
N ALA A 597 14.31 10.69 -2.54
CA ALA A 597 14.00 11.18 -3.87
C ALA A 597 13.84 12.72 -3.88
N ASP A 598 13.15 13.28 -2.88
CA ASP A 598 13.00 14.74 -2.73
C ASP A 598 14.35 15.44 -2.53
N LEU A 599 15.19 14.88 -1.66
CA LEU A 599 16.54 15.40 -1.43
C LEU A 599 17.37 15.34 -2.71
N TYR A 600 17.37 14.20 -3.40
CA TYR A 600 18.13 14.04 -4.65
C TYR A 600 17.65 14.99 -5.74
N ARG A 601 16.33 15.16 -5.88
CA ARG A 601 15.68 16.11 -6.81
C ARG A 601 16.08 17.55 -6.49
N GLN A 602 16.07 17.95 -5.22
CA GLN A 602 16.49 19.29 -4.77
C GLN A 602 17.97 19.57 -5.03
N LEU A 603 18.87 18.61 -4.74
CA LEU A 603 20.30 18.75 -5.01
C LEU A 603 20.59 18.77 -6.51
N SER A 604 19.82 18.00 -7.29
CA SER A 604 19.88 18.01 -8.75
C SER A 604 19.39 19.33 -9.34
N TYR A 605 18.38 19.96 -8.74
CA TYR A 605 17.93 21.30 -9.11
C TYR A 605 19.04 22.34 -8.90
N PHE A 606 19.78 22.29 -7.78
CA PHE A 606 20.93 23.19 -7.59
C PHE A 606 22.02 22.97 -8.63
N CYS A 607 22.28 21.72 -9.03
CA CYS A 607 23.19 21.43 -10.13
C CYS A 607 22.68 22.02 -11.45
N HIS A 608 21.37 21.92 -11.72
CA HIS A 608 20.73 22.45 -12.92
C HIS A 608 20.79 23.99 -13.00
N VAL A 609 20.54 24.70 -11.89
CA VAL A 609 20.65 26.18 -11.83
C VAL A 609 22.05 26.66 -12.24
N LEU A 610 23.07 25.88 -11.88
CA LEU A 610 24.50 26.19 -12.05
C LEU A 610 25.14 25.45 -13.25
N ASP A 611 24.35 24.78 -14.09
CA ASP A 611 24.84 23.98 -15.21
C ASP A 611 25.23 24.89 -16.40
N THR A 612 26.49 24.77 -16.85
CA THR A 612 27.01 25.51 -18.02
C THR A 612 27.16 24.64 -19.27
N VAL A 613 26.83 23.35 -19.20
CA VAL A 613 27.01 22.37 -20.27
C VAL A 613 25.67 22.02 -20.89
N ARG A 614 24.70 21.59 -20.08
CA ARG A 614 23.37 21.17 -20.55
C ARG A 614 22.55 22.32 -21.14
N CYS A 615 22.88 23.57 -20.78
CA CYS A 615 22.33 24.76 -21.41
C CYS A 615 22.61 24.85 -22.93
N ILE A 616 23.76 24.34 -23.37
CA ILE A 616 24.22 24.41 -24.77
C ILE A 616 23.48 23.38 -25.63
N GLU A 617 23.19 22.20 -25.07
CA GLU A 617 22.52 21.10 -25.79
C GLU A 617 21.06 21.39 -26.10
N LYS A 618 20.41 22.28 -25.34
CA LYS A 618 18.99 22.60 -25.47
C LYS A 618 18.68 23.77 -26.43
N MET A 619 19.69 24.36 -27.07
CA MET A 619 19.56 25.57 -27.88
C MET A 619 19.67 25.29 -29.39
N GLU A 620 19.04 26.14 -30.20
CA GLU A 620 19.11 26.07 -31.66
C GLU A 620 20.53 26.32 -32.19
N VAL A 621 20.87 25.70 -33.32
CA VAL A 621 22.22 25.73 -33.92
C VAL A 621 22.68 27.16 -34.26
N SER A 622 21.74 28.05 -34.60
CA SER A 622 21.98 29.45 -34.97
C SER A 622 22.42 30.34 -33.79
N THR A 623 21.98 30.04 -32.56
CA THR A 623 22.29 30.83 -31.35
C THR A 623 23.39 30.21 -30.49
N ARG A 624 23.83 28.99 -30.82
CA ARG A 624 24.79 28.19 -30.05
C ARG A 624 26.18 28.84 -29.89
N ILE A 625 26.75 29.41 -30.96
CA ILE A 625 28.11 29.96 -30.94
C ILE A 625 28.23 31.21 -30.01
N PRO A 626 27.31 32.19 -30.06
CA PRO A 626 27.28 33.30 -29.09
C PRO A 626 27.13 32.84 -27.63
N ILE A 627 26.27 31.86 -27.39
CA ILE A 627 26.01 31.29 -26.05
C ILE A 627 27.25 30.59 -25.50
N GLU A 628 27.92 29.78 -26.31
CA GLU A 628 29.14 29.08 -25.90
C GLU A 628 30.25 30.06 -25.48
N LYS A 629 30.39 31.19 -26.20
CA LYS A 629 31.34 32.25 -25.83
C LYS A 629 30.99 32.93 -24.49
N GLU A 630 29.71 33.21 -24.26
CA GLU A 630 29.25 33.83 -23.01
C GLU A 630 29.35 32.86 -21.83
N LEU A 631 28.96 31.59 -22.00
CA LEU A 631 29.11 30.57 -20.99
C LEU A 631 30.58 30.27 -20.68
N ALA A 632 31.48 30.34 -21.66
CA ALA A 632 32.92 30.19 -21.42
C ALA A 632 33.48 31.29 -20.49
N ARG A 633 32.92 32.51 -20.53
CA ARG A 633 33.28 33.61 -19.62
C ARG A 633 32.73 33.41 -18.21
N ILE A 634 31.50 32.91 -18.10
CA ILE A 634 30.81 32.71 -16.81
C ILE A 634 31.30 31.43 -16.11
N ARG A 635 31.69 30.40 -16.85
CA ARG A 635 32.06 29.08 -16.31
C ARG A 635 33.10 29.14 -15.18
N PRO A 636 34.23 29.88 -15.29
CA PRO A 636 35.19 29.99 -14.19
C PRO A 636 34.60 30.59 -12.91
N LEU A 637 33.62 31.49 -13.04
CA LEU A 637 32.97 32.17 -11.92
C LEU A 637 32.00 31.26 -11.16
N VAL A 638 31.35 30.33 -11.85
CA VAL A 638 30.33 29.44 -11.28
C VAL A 638 30.88 28.05 -10.93
N ASN A 639 32.00 27.65 -11.52
CA ASN A 639 32.57 26.30 -11.38
C ASN A 639 32.72 25.86 -9.92
N LEU A 640 33.13 26.77 -9.02
CA LEU A 640 33.27 26.44 -7.60
C LEU A 640 31.92 26.08 -6.96
N ALA A 641 30.87 26.85 -7.25
CA ALA A 641 29.53 26.61 -6.76
C ALA A 641 28.92 25.34 -7.39
N ALA A 642 29.06 25.17 -8.71
CA ALA A 642 28.58 24.00 -9.45
C ALA A 642 29.24 22.70 -8.95
N SER A 643 30.58 22.69 -8.83
CA SER A 643 31.34 21.55 -8.29
C SER A 643 30.95 21.24 -6.85
N THR A 644 30.64 22.26 -6.04
CA THR A 644 30.17 22.07 -4.67
C THR A 644 28.80 21.38 -4.63
N ALA A 645 27.83 21.87 -5.41
CA ALA A 645 26.51 21.24 -5.52
C ALA A 645 26.62 19.79 -6.03
N GLN A 646 27.42 19.56 -7.07
CA GLN A 646 27.64 18.24 -7.65
C GLN A 646 28.26 17.27 -6.66
N LYS A 647 29.34 17.66 -5.96
CA LYS A 647 29.98 16.82 -4.93
C LYS A 647 29.01 16.45 -3.80
N ILE A 648 28.09 17.35 -3.44
CA ILE A 648 27.09 17.07 -2.40
C ILE A 648 26.03 16.10 -2.94
N ARG A 649 25.52 16.33 -4.16
CA ARG A 649 24.57 15.44 -4.84
C ARG A 649 25.14 14.02 -5.00
N ASP A 650 26.38 13.90 -5.45
CA ASP A 650 27.01 12.61 -5.76
C ASP A 650 27.32 11.78 -4.50
N ARG A 651 27.26 12.38 -3.31
CA ARG A 651 27.27 11.64 -2.02
C ARG A 651 25.91 11.02 -1.67
N CYS A 652 24.84 11.41 -2.35
CA CYS A 652 23.52 10.84 -2.15
C CYS A 652 23.45 9.46 -2.82
N ALA A 653 23.25 8.42 -2.02
CA ALA A 653 23.17 7.03 -2.50
C ALA A 653 22.03 6.81 -3.52
N TYR A 654 20.99 7.64 -3.49
CA TYR A 654 19.85 7.54 -4.42
C TYR A 654 20.24 7.75 -5.89
N GLY A 655 21.36 8.45 -6.16
CA GLY A 655 21.86 8.64 -7.52
C GLY A 655 22.67 7.46 -8.08
N TRP A 656 22.92 6.43 -7.28
CA TRP A 656 23.78 5.30 -7.64
C TRP A 656 22.96 4.01 -7.75
N VAL A 657 23.20 3.25 -8.82
CA VAL A 657 22.62 1.93 -9.03
C VAL A 657 23.76 0.95 -9.28
N GLN A 658 23.98 0.02 -8.35
CA GLN A 658 24.96 -1.04 -8.51
C GLN A 658 24.35 -2.16 -9.34
N LEU A 659 24.75 -2.24 -10.61
CA LEU A 659 24.16 -3.20 -11.56
C LEU A 659 24.40 -4.66 -11.16
N ASP A 660 25.53 -4.96 -10.51
CA ASP A 660 25.85 -6.31 -10.02
C ASP A 660 24.84 -6.81 -8.97
N ASP A 661 24.21 -5.91 -8.20
CA ASP A 661 23.19 -6.28 -7.21
C ASP A 661 21.82 -6.58 -7.87
N LEU A 662 21.63 -6.14 -9.11
CA LEU A 662 20.40 -6.33 -9.89
C LEU A 662 20.49 -7.51 -10.86
N ILE A 663 21.70 -7.88 -11.27
CA ILE A 663 21.93 -8.99 -12.19
C ILE A 663 22.12 -10.26 -11.38
N VAL A 664 21.07 -11.07 -11.30
CA VAL A 664 21.23 -12.49 -10.96
C VAL A 664 21.84 -13.14 -12.21
N THR A 665 23.15 -13.43 -12.19
CA THR A 665 23.76 -14.30 -13.20
C THR A 665 23.04 -15.65 -13.14
N VAL A 666 22.22 -15.91 -14.17
CA VAL A 666 21.54 -17.19 -14.39
C VAL A 666 22.51 -18.20 -14.98
#